data_AF-A0AA96GA49-F1
#
_entry.id   AF-A0AA96GA49-F1
#
_cell.length_a   1.000
_cell.length_b   1.000
_cell.length_c   1.000
_cell.angle_alpha   90.00
_cell.angle_beta   90.00
_cell.angle_gamma   90.00
#
_symmetry.space_group_name_H-M   'P 1'
#
loop_
_entity.id
_entity.type
_entity.pdbx_description
1 polymer ?
#
loop_
_entity_poly.entity_id
_entity_poly.type
_entity_poly.pdbx_seq_one_letter_code
_entity_poly.pdbx_strand_id
1 'polypeptide(L)'
;MPGTNLTREEARTRADLLHVDAYDIELDLSSAREGGTFRSTTVVRFTATTPGAATFIDLVAPSVEEITLNGERLDEANFADSRIALPNLAAENELKVVANCAYTNTGEGLHRFVDPVDGETYLYTQFEVPDARRVFASFEQPDLKASFAFTVTAPEGWVVVSNSPTPTPAGDGPTRTWTFEPTGRISTYITALIAGPYVGVFDAYENGDQKVPLGVYCRPSLREFLDADAVFEVTKQGFDYFQEKFDYRYPFAKYDQLFVPEFNAGAMENAGAVTLRDQYVFRSKVTDAAYEARAATILHELAHMWFGDLVTMEWWNDLWLNESFATYAEAVCQAEAPGSRWPHSWTTFANQMKTWAYRQDQLPSTHPIMADINDLEDVQVNFDGITYAKGASVLKQLVAYVGQDAFFEGVRAYFKRHAWGNTRLSDLLGALEEASGRDLKAWSKAWLETAGINVLRPAITLNTDGEIESFTVLQEAPALPAGAKGEAVLRPHRIAIGLYELADGALVRTDRIELDVDGPRTEVPQLVGRHRPAVVLLNDDDLSYAKVRLDEDSLAVVADHLGDFTDSLPRALCWASAWDMARDGEMAARDYLALAVSGLGRESDIGVVQSVHRQVKTALDAYADPAWREQGLTRWAETAEAQLRAAEPGSDHQLAWARTLAAVARTEEQLGLLAGLLDGSVELKGLAVDTELRWTLLGRLAATGRADEAAIAAELERDNTAAGQEHAATCRAALPTAEAKAEAWASVVESDKLTNYVQEAVIAGFQQADQRELLAPYAAKYFAAVKGVWETRSHEISQQIIVGLYPSLQVEQATLDATDAWLAAAEPAPALRRQVIEARAGVERALKAQAADRAAGARALGH
;
A
#
# COMPACT_ATOMS: atom_id res chain seq x y z
N MET A 1 -2.35 -19.67 14.50
CA MET A 1 -2.68 -21.11 14.29
C MET A 1 -1.38 -21.91 14.23
N PRO A 2 -1.26 -23.06 14.91
CA PRO A 2 -0.06 -23.90 14.80
C PRO A 2 0.20 -24.36 13.36
N GLY A 3 1.48 -24.42 12.96
CA GLY A 3 1.96 -25.03 11.71
C GLY A 3 1.67 -24.27 10.40
N THR A 4 1.14 -23.05 10.47
CA THR A 4 0.92 -22.18 9.30
C THR A 4 2.18 -21.41 8.86
N ASN A 5 3.25 -21.41 9.64
CA ASN A 5 4.50 -20.77 9.25
C ASN A 5 5.39 -21.77 8.48
N LEU A 6 5.82 -21.43 7.26
CA LEU A 6 6.74 -22.22 6.45
C LEU A 6 8.10 -21.54 6.47
N THR A 7 9.14 -22.29 6.86
CA THR A 7 10.50 -21.75 6.86
C THR A 7 11.16 -21.87 5.48
N ARG A 8 12.10 -20.97 5.19
CA ARG A 8 12.93 -21.01 3.97
C ARG A 8 13.71 -22.33 3.85
N GLU A 9 14.15 -22.91 4.95
CA GLU A 9 14.87 -24.19 4.95
C GLU A 9 13.95 -25.36 4.59
N GLU A 10 12.73 -25.39 5.14
CA GLU A 10 11.70 -26.36 4.72
C GLU A 10 11.37 -26.20 3.25
N ALA A 11 11.15 -24.98 2.78
CA ALA A 11 10.84 -24.69 1.38
C ALA A 11 11.95 -25.16 0.43
N ARG A 12 13.22 -24.87 0.76
CA ARG A 12 14.38 -25.35 -0.01
C ARG A 12 14.51 -26.86 -0.01
N THR A 13 14.36 -27.50 1.15
CA THR A 13 14.40 -28.96 1.26
C THR A 13 13.31 -29.60 0.40
N ARG A 14 12.12 -28.98 0.38
CA ARG A 14 10.99 -29.42 -0.45
C ARG A 14 11.28 -29.22 -1.94
N ALA A 15 11.87 -28.09 -2.35
CA ALA A 15 12.24 -27.81 -3.74
C ALA A 15 13.35 -28.75 -4.27
N ASP A 16 14.34 -29.08 -3.44
CA ASP A 16 15.40 -30.04 -3.79
C ASP A 16 14.85 -31.48 -3.96
N LEU A 17 13.76 -31.80 -3.24
CA LEU A 17 13.13 -33.11 -3.26
C LEU A 17 12.09 -33.27 -4.36
N LEU A 18 11.28 -32.25 -4.65
CA LEU A 18 10.06 -32.36 -5.44
C LEU A 18 10.13 -31.61 -6.75
N HIS A 19 9.54 -32.18 -7.79
CA HIS A 19 9.09 -31.45 -8.97
C HIS A 19 7.58 -31.63 -9.11
N VAL A 20 6.84 -30.53 -9.04
CA VAL A 20 5.36 -30.56 -9.09
C VAL A 20 4.91 -30.36 -10.53
N ASP A 21 4.10 -31.28 -11.04
CA ASP A 21 3.66 -31.26 -12.43
C ASP A 21 2.37 -30.47 -12.60
N ALA A 22 1.34 -30.86 -11.85
CA ALA A 22 -0.02 -30.35 -12.03
C ALA A 22 -0.88 -30.50 -10.77
N TYR A 23 -1.86 -29.60 -10.65
CA TYR A 23 -2.97 -29.64 -9.69
C TYR A 23 -4.30 -29.72 -10.45
N ASP A 24 -5.13 -30.71 -10.14
CA ASP A 24 -6.55 -30.73 -10.48
C ASP A 24 -7.35 -30.38 -9.21
N ILE A 25 -8.12 -29.30 -9.24
CA ILE A 25 -8.81 -28.75 -8.07
C ILE A 25 -10.31 -28.68 -8.37
N GLU A 26 -11.10 -29.44 -7.62
CA GLU A 26 -12.56 -29.39 -7.68
C GLU A 26 -13.12 -28.67 -6.44
N LEU A 27 -13.95 -27.65 -6.67
CA LEU A 27 -14.59 -26.87 -5.61
C LEU A 27 -16.11 -26.95 -5.75
N ASP A 28 -16.79 -27.38 -4.68
CA ASP A 28 -18.26 -27.34 -4.59
C ASP A 28 -18.69 -26.13 -3.77
N LEU A 29 -19.11 -25.09 -4.48
CA LEU A 29 -19.59 -23.82 -3.94
C LEU A 29 -21.12 -23.73 -3.97
N SER A 30 -21.82 -24.85 -4.13
CA SER A 30 -23.30 -24.87 -4.18
C SER A 30 -23.96 -24.30 -2.92
N SER A 31 -23.31 -24.45 -1.76
CA SER A 31 -23.73 -23.92 -0.46
C SER A 31 -23.26 -22.48 -0.17
N ALA A 32 -22.64 -21.79 -1.14
CA ALA A 32 -22.04 -20.48 -0.90
C ALA A 32 -23.03 -19.45 -0.31
N ARG A 33 -24.32 -19.51 -0.70
CA ARG A 33 -25.35 -18.64 -0.14
C ARG A 33 -25.60 -18.88 1.35
N GLU A 34 -25.42 -20.10 1.84
CA GLU A 34 -25.59 -20.47 3.26
C GLU A 34 -24.34 -20.13 4.10
N GLY A 35 -23.16 -20.15 3.49
CA GLY A 35 -21.88 -19.94 4.17
C GLY A 35 -21.36 -21.20 4.89
N GLY A 36 -20.47 -21.02 5.86
CA GLY A 36 -19.84 -22.13 6.58
C GLY A 36 -18.67 -22.74 5.80
N THR A 37 -18.82 -23.98 5.32
CA THR A 37 -17.76 -24.72 4.63
C THR A 37 -18.14 -25.07 3.19
N PHE A 38 -17.13 -25.25 2.34
CA PHE A 38 -17.23 -25.79 1.00
C PHE A 38 -16.32 -27.00 0.83
N ARG A 39 -16.70 -27.92 -0.07
CA ARG A 39 -15.89 -29.10 -0.35
C ARG A 39 -14.79 -28.74 -1.35
N SER A 40 -13.57 -29.16 -1.05
CA SER A 40 -12.40 -29.06 -1.92
C SER A 40 -11.81 -30.44 -2.16
N THR A 41 -11.69 -30.85 -3.42
CA THR A 41 -10.93 -32.03 -3.83
C THR A 41 -9.70 -31.56 -4.58
N THR A 42 -8.51 -31.90 -4.09
CA THR A 42 -7.24 -31.60 -4.74
C THR A 42 -6.58 -32.89 -5.17
N VAL A 43 -6.21 -33.02 -6.45
CA VAL A 43 -5.29 -34.05 -6.94
C VAL A 43 -4.01 -33.39 -7.39
N VAL A 44 -2.88 -33.79 -6.78
CA VAL A 44 -1.55 -33.25 -7.08
C VAL A 44 -0.69 -34.36 -7.68
N ARG A 45 -0.11 -34.09 -8.86
CA ARG A 45 0.87 -34.98 -9.49
C ARG A 45 2.25 -34.35 -9.39
N PHE A 46 3.20 -35.12 -8.87
CA PHE A 46 4.55 -34.65 -8.63
C PHE A 46 5.55 -35.81 -8.60
N THR A 47 6.81 -35.53 -8.90
CA THR A 47 7.91 -36.48 -8.77
C THR A 47 8.76 -36.18 -7.55
N ALA A 48 9.43 -37.20 -7.02
CA ALA A 48 10.39 -37.06 -5.93
C ALA A 48 11.75 -37.59 -6.36
N THR A 49 12.81 -36.79 -6.14
CA THR A 49 14.18 -37.15 -6.50
C THR A 49 14.72 -38.33 -5.69
N THR A 50 14.19 -38.56 -4.49
CA THR A 50 14.59 -39.63 -3.58
C THR A 50 13.38 -40.50 -3.18
N PRO A 51 13.17 -41.66 -3.82
CA PRO A 51 12.13 -42.61 -3.41
C PRO A 51 12.32 -43.08 -1.96
N GLY A 52 11.21 -43.22 -1.22
CA GLY A 52 11.18 -43.53 0.20
C GLY A 52 11.33 -42.31 1.12
N ALA A 53 11.60 -41.11 0.58
CA ALA A 53 11.60 -39.88 1.36
C ALA A 53 10.20 -39.55 1.91
N ALA A 54 10.16 -38.59 2.83
CA ALA A 54 8.92 -38.03 3.37
C ALA A 54 8.92 -36.50 3.20
N THR A 55 7.74 -35.91 3.09
CA THR A 55 7.53 -34.46 3.02
C THR A 55 6.17 -34.11 3.65
N PHE A 56 5.69 -32.87 3.46
CA PHE A 56 4.33 -32.46 3.79
C PHE A 56 3.74 -31.54 2.72
N ILE A 57 2.41 -31.45 2.69
CA ILE A 57 1.64 -30.48 1.90
C ILE A 57 0.80 -29.60 2.84
N ASP A 58 0.57 -28.35 2.49
CA ASP A 58 -0.10 -27.36 3.34
C ASP A 58 -1.61 -27.35 3.11
N LEU A 59 -2.40 -27.26 4.18
CA LEU A 59 -3.87 -27.13 4.15
C LEU A 59 -4.40 -26.49 5.44
N VAL A 60 -5.23 -25.45 5.32
CA VAL A 60 -5.97 -24.84 6.44
C VAL A 60 -7.46 -25.13 6.21
N ALA A 61 -7.96 -26.17 6.87
CA ALA A 61 -9.35 -26.61 6.74
C ALA A 61 -9.92 -27.06 8.10
N PRO A 62 -11.21 -26.80 8.37
CA PRO A 62 -11.91 -27.38 9.52
C PRO A 62 -11.84 -28.92 9.60
N SER A 63 -11.83 -29.62 8.47
CA SER A 63 -11.74 -31.09 8.44
C SER A 63 -11.24 -31.64 7.10
N VAL A 64 -10.56 -32.78 7.15
CA VAL A 64 -10.15 -33.59 5.99
C VAL A 64 -10.91 -34.91 6.02
N GLU A 65 -11.47 -35.33 4.89
CA GLU A 65 -12.28 -36.55 4.74
C GLU A 65 -11.54 -37.70 4.06
N GLU A 66 -10.56 -37.39 3.22
CA GLU A 66 -9.80 -38.38 2.47
C GLU A 66 -8.39 -37.86 2.19
N ILE A 67 -7.41 -38.72 2.43
CA ILE A 67 -6.01 -38.53 2.01
C ILE A 67 -5.60 -39.84 1.33
N THR A 68 -5.34 -39.79 0.04
CA THR A 68 -4.95 -40.96 -0.75
C THR A 68 -3.65 -40.65 -1.49
N LEU A 69 -2.57 -41.33 -1.15
CA LEU A 69 -1.25 -41.19 -1.78
C LEU A 69 -0.96 -42.47 -2.58
N ASN A 70 -0.77 -42.35 -3.89
CA ASN A 70 -0.45 -43.46 -4.79
C ASN A 70 -1.46 -44.63 -4.74
N GLY A 71 -2.74 -44.29 -4.54
CA GLY A 71 -3.83 -45.26 -4.39
C GLY A 71 -3.95 -45.88 -2.99
N GLU A 72 -3.04 -45.57 -2.06
CA GLU A 72 -3.12 -45.98 -0.66
C GLU A 72 -3.78 -44.88 0.18
N ARG A 73 -4.85 -45.22 0.90
CA ARG A 73 -5.51 -44.30 1.84
C ARG A 73 -4.68 -44.15 3.10
N LEU A 74 -4.25 -42.93 3.39
CA LEU A 74 -3.59 -42.56 4.64
C LEU A 74 -4.63 -42.28 5.73
N ASP A 75 -4.20 -42.41 6.99
CA ASP A 75 -5.01 -42.01 8.14
C ASP A 75 -5.20 -40.48 8.15
N GLU A 76 -6.41 -40.01 8.45
CA GLU A 76 -6.74 -38.58 8.56
C GLU A 76 -5.90 -37.89 9.65
N ALA A 77 -5.36 -38.63 10.62
CA ALA A 77 -4.40 -38.13 11.61
C ALA A 77 -3.06 -37.65 11.00
N ASN A 78 -2.79 -37.92 9.72
CA ASN A 78 -1.69 -37.27 9.01
C ASN A 78 -1.94 -35.78 8.77
N PHE A 79 -3.19 -35.31 8.88
CA PHE A 79 -3.52 -33.89 8.92
C PHE A 79 -3.44 -33.38 10.37
N ALA A 80 -2.41 -32.58 10.65
CA ALA A 80 -2.22 -31.94 11.94
C ALA A 80 -1.52 -30.59 11.75
N ASP A 81 -1.87 -29.59 12.57
CA ASP A 81 -1.25 -28.26 12.56
C ASP A 81 -1.18 -27.65 11.14
N SER A 82 -2.31 -27.69 10.42
CA SER A 82 -2.43 -27.14 9.06
C SER A 82 -1.49 -27.75 8.00
N ARG A 83 -0.97 -28.96 8.25
CA ARG A 83 -0.12 -29.71 7.32
C ARG A 83 -0.59 -31.15 7.19
N ILE A 84 -0.38 -31.75 6.03
CA ILE A 84 -0.60 -33.19 5.79
C ILE A 84 0.76 -33.86 5.59
N ALA A 85 1.13 -34.77 6.48
CA ALA A 85 2.36 -35.56 6.37
C ALA A 85 2.25 -36.60 5.24
N LEU A 86 3.30 -36.68 4.40
CA LEU A 86 3.38 -37.56 3.23
C LEU A 86 4.60 -38.48 3.35
N PRO A 87 4.45 -39.71 3.87
CA PRO A 87 5.55 -40.66 4.00
C PRO A 87 5.78 -41.49 2.72
N ASN A 88 6.97 -42.09 2.62
CA ASN A 88 7.30 -43.13 1.63
C ASN A 88 7.01 -42.74 0.17
N LEU A 89 7.40 -41.54 -0.24
CA LEU A 89 7.19 -41.05 -1.61
C LEU A 89 7.77 -42.01 -2.65
N ALA A 90 7.04 -42.28 -3.72
CA ALA A 90 7.55 -42.97 -4.89
C ALA A 90 8.32 -41.98 -5.79
N ALA A 91 8.93 -42.48 -6.88
CA ALA A 91 9.56 -41.61 -7.88
C ALA A 91 8.52 -40.70 -8.57
N GLU A 92 7.33 -41.23 -8.85
CA GLU A 92 6.15 -40.52 -9.36
C GLU A 92 5.04 -40.67 -8.33
N ASN A 93 4.36 -39.57 -8.00
CA ASN A 93 3.33 -39.55 -6.98
C ASN A 93 2.05 -38.90 -7.48
N GLU A 94 0.92 -39.47 -7.06
CA GLU A 94 -0.39 -38.84 -7.14
C GLU A 94 -0.98 -38.78 -5.72
N LEU A 95 -1.23 -37.56 -5.25
CA LEU A 95 -1.88 -37.29 -3.98
C LEU A 95 -3.28 -36.76 -4.22
N LYS A 96 -4.30 -37.40 -3.65
CA LYS A 96 -5.65 -36.88 -3.57
C LYS A 96 -5.97 -36.48 -2.13
N VAL A 97 -6.42 -35.25 -1.94
CA VAL A 97 -6.93 -34.73 -0.66
C VAL A 97 -8.37 -34.27 -0.87
N VAL A 98 -9.27 -34.67 0.03
CA VAL A 98 -10.64 -34.19 0.08
C VAL A 98 -10.87 -33.54 1.43
N ALA A 99 -11.24 -32.27 1.43
CA ALA A 99 -11.42 -31.49 2.64
C ALA A 99 -12.70 -30.65 2.61
N ASN A 100 -13.20 -30.29 3.80
CA ASN A 100 -14.18 -29.23 3.96
C ASN A 100 -13.43 -27.97 4.41
N CYS A 101 -13.22 -27.06 3.47
CA CYS A 101 -12.57 -25.76 3.68
C CYS A 101 -13.60 -24.72 4.13
N ALA A 102 -13.17 -23.64 4.78
CA ALA A 102 -14.08 -22.60 5.29
C ALA A 102 -14.09 -21.37 4.40
N TYR A 103 -15.27 -20.77 4.20
CA TYR A 103 -15.36 -19.39 3.73
C TYR A 103 -14.79 -18.44 4.78
N THR A 104 -14.18 -17.35 4.34
CA THR A 104 -13.66 -16.28 5.21
C THR A 104 -14.40 -14.96 4.97
N ASN A 105 -14.25 -14.02 5.89
CA ASN A 105 -14.71 -12.62 5.76
C ASN A 105 -13.60 -11.64 6.18
N THR A 106 -12.35 -12.10 6.07
CA THR A 106 -11.14 -11.40 6.52
C THR A 106 -10.30 -10.87 5.35
N GLY A 107 -10.73 -11.14 4.12
CA GLY A 107 -9.98 -10.82 2.89
C GLY A 107 -8.82 -11.78 2.60
N GLU A 108 -8.79 -12.96 3.22
CA GLU A 108 -7.76 -14.01 3.04
C GLU A 108 -8.42 -15.33 2.58
N GLY A 109 -7.79 -16.11 1.69
CA GLY A 109 -8.34 -17.38 1.20
C GLY A 109 -9.56 -17.16 0.31
N LEU A 110 -10.62 -17.97 0.45
CA LEU A 110 -11.88 -17.76 -0.27
C LEU A 110 -12.82 -16.85 0.54
N HIS A 111 -12.71 -15.56 0.29
CA HIS A 111 -13.54 -14.53 0.93
C HIS A 111 -14.99 -14.66 0.45
N ARG A 112 -15.93 -14.50 1.39
CA ARG A 112 -17.38 -14.49 1.16
C ARG A 112 -18.02 -13.21 1.69
N PHE A 113 -18.57 -12.45 0.77
CA PHE A 113 -19.31 -11.23 1.03
C PHE A 113 -20.79 -11.39 0.68
N VAL A 114 -21.68 -10.73 1.42
CA VAL A 114 -23.11 -10.62 1.08
C VAL A 114 -23.43 -9.14 0.90
N ASP A 115 -23.84 -8.75 -0.30
CA ASP A 115 -24.14 -7.34 -0.57
C ASP A 115 -25.49 -6.97 0.09
N PRO A 116 -25.54 -5.96 0.97
CA PRO A 116 -26.79 -5.52 1.56
C PRO A 116 -27.79 -4.92 0.56
N VAL A 117 -27.35 -4.53 -0.63
CA VAL A 117 -28.21 -3.92 -1.66
C VAL A 117 -29.07 -4.96 -2.36
N ASP A 118 -28.48 -6.08 -2.78
CA ASP A 118 -29.17 -7.11 -3.55
C ASP A 118 -29.41 -8.43 -2.77
N GLY A 119 -28.74 -8.61 -1.63
CA GLY A 119 -28.83 -9.81 -0.80
C GLY A 119 -28.10 -11.04 -1.39
N GLU A 120 -27.33 -10.88 -2.46
CA GLU A 120 -26.59 -11.95 -3.11
C GLU A 120 -25.19 -12.15 -2.52
N THR A 121 -24.63 -13.34 -2.78
CA THR A 121 -23.29 -13.73 -2.29
C THR A 121 -22.23 -13.58 -3.37
N TYR A 122 -21.10 -12.99 -3.00
CA TYR A 122 -19.94 -12.75 -3.84
C TYR A 122 -18.70 -13.39 -3.21
N LEU A 123 -17.94 -14.12 -4.02
CA LEU A 123 -16.73 -14.81 -3.62
C LEU A 123 -15.53 -14.34 -4.45
N TYR A 124 -14.38 -14.22 -3.82
CA TYR A 124 -13.10 -14.08 -4.48
C TYR A 124 -11.99 -14.72 -3.66
N THR A 125 -10.88 -15.05 -4.31
CA THR A 125 -9.68 -15.56 -3.66
C THR A 125 -8.64 -14.46 -3.45
N GLN A 126 -8.00 -14.43 -2.28
CA GLN A 126 -6.75 -13.73 -2.02
C GLN A 126 -5.76 -14.73 -1.43
N PHE A 127 -4.69 -15.06 -2.17
CA PHE A 127 -3.77 -16.13 -1.80
C PHE A 127 -2.38 -15.66 -1.39
N GLU A 128 -1.93 -14.51 -1.87
CA GLU A 128 -0.62 -14.01 -1.46
C GLU A 128 -0.68 -13.51 0.00
N VAL A 129 0.25 -13.92 0.87
CA VAL A 129 1.43 -14.77 0.62
C VAL A 129 1.13 -16.27 0.69
N PRO A 130 0.38 -16.77 1.69
CA PRO A 130 0.22 -18.20 1.83
C PRO A 130 -1.19 -18.58 2.27
N ASP A 131 -2.19 -18.18 1.48
CA ASP A 131 -3.60 -18.41 1.72
C ASP A 131 -4.29 -19.29 0.66
N ALA A 132 -3.55 -19.80 -0.34
CA ALA A 132 -4.04 -20.83 -1.26
C ALA A 132 -4.40 -22.11 -0.50
N ARG A 133 -3.61 -22.44 0.53
CA ARG A 133 -3.87 -23.57 1.45
C ARG A 133 -5.19 -23.46 2.21
N ARG A 134 -5.86 -22.31 2.25
CA ARG A 134 -7.23 -22.19 2.83
C ARG A 134 -8.31 -22.69 1.89
N VAL A 135 -7.98 -22.93 0.62
CA VAL A 135 -8.93 -23.32 -0.42
C VAL A 135 -8.66 -24.72 -0.95
N PHE A 136 -7.39 -25.09 -1.15
CA PHE A 136 -7.00 -26.41 -1.64
C PHE A 136 -5.63 -26.83 -1.08
N ALA A 137 -5.35 -28.12 -1.03
CA ALA A 137 -4.06 -28.61 -0.52
C ALA A 137 -2.95 -28.25 -1.51
N SER A 138 -1.86 -27.60 -1.06
CA SER A 138 -0.81 -27.14 -1.97
C SER A 138 0.60 -27.17 -1.37
N PHE A 139 1.61 -27.36 -2.22
CA PHE A 139 3.00 -27.14 -1.84
C PHE A 139 3.30 -25.64 -1.94
N GLU A 140 2.86 -24.89 -0.94
CA GLU A 140 2.73 -23.43 -1.01
C GLU A 140 4.09 -22.72 -0.91
N GLN A 141 4.74 -22.49 -2.05
CA GLN A 141 5.97 -21.69 -2.22
C GLN A 141 6.14 -21.26 -3.68
N PRO A 142 6.84 -20.14 -3.97
CA PRO A 142 6.89 -19.55 -5.31
C PRO A 142 7.75 -20.32 -6.34
N ASP A 143 8.74 -21.11 -5.92
CA ASP A 143 9.64 -21.87 -6.80
C ASP A 143 9.12 -23.26 -7.18
N LEU A 144 7.97 -23.69 -6.65
CA LEU A 144 7.28 -24.91 -7.05
C LEU A 144 6.14 -24.63 -8.03
N LYS A 145 6.46 -23.99 -9.16
CA LYS A 145 5.50 -23.70 -10.23
C LYS A 145 4.89 -24.98 -10.79
N ALA A 146 3.59 -24.98 -11.10
CA ALA A 146 2.85 -26.10 -11.70
C ALA A 146 1.73 -25.59 -12.62
N SER A 147 1.08 -26.48 -13.37
CA SER A 147 -0.20 -26.16 -14.01
C SER A 147 -1.37 -26.38 -13.05
N PHE A 148 -2.43 -25.58 -13.19
CA PHE A 148 -3.62 -25.66 -12.35
C PHE A 148 -4.87 -25.80 -13.22
N ALA A 149 -5.71 -26.79 -12.92
CA ALA A 149 -7.00 -26.99 -13.58
C ALA A 149 -8.12 -26.92 -12.53
N PHE A 150 -8.99 -25.92 -12.65
CA PHE A 150 -10.13 -25.74 -11.75
C PHE A 150 -11.40 -26.34 -12.34
N THR A 151 -12.12 -27.12 -11.53
CA THR A 151 -13.51 -27.51 -11.79
C THR A 151 -14.38 -26.97 -10.67
N VAL A 152 -15.30 -26.07 -11.00
CA VAL A 152 -16.07 -25.32 -10.00
C VAL A 152 -17.54 -25.59 -10.20
N THR A 153 -18.22 -26.08 -9.17
CA THR A 153 -19.68 -26.18 -9.13
C THR A 153 -20.23 -25.02 -8.31
N ALA A 154 -21.09 -24.22 -8.91
CA ALA A 154 -21.66 -23.03 -8.27
C ALA A 154 -23.14 -22.86 -8.65
N PRO A 155 -23.91 -22.02 -7.92
CA PRO A 155 -25.31 -21.74 -8.24
C PRO A 155 -25.52 -21.31 -9.70
N GLU A 156 -26.68 -21.67 -10.26
CA GLU A 156 -27.10 -21.16 -11.57
C GLU A 156 -27.16 -19.63 -11.58
N GLY A 157 -26.75 -19.02 -12.70
CA GLY A 157 -26.78 -17.57 -12.91
C GLY A 157 -25.53 -16.85 -12.42
N TRP A 158 -24.59 -17.56 -11.78
CA TRP A 158 -23.30 -17.02 -11.40
C TRP A 158 -22.35 -16.92 -12.58
N VAL A 159 -21.51 -15.91 -12.54
CA VAL A 159 -20.27 -15.82 -13.30
C VAL A 159 -19.16 -16.48 -12.48
N VAL A 160 -18.33 -17.29 -13.14
CA VAL A 160 -17.14 -17.89 -12.54
C VAL A 160 -15.93 -17.53 -13.40
N VAL A 161 -14.95 -16.84 -12.81
CA VAL A 161 -13.72 -16.40 -13.46
C VAL A 161 -12.52 -17.02 -12.74
N SER A 162 -11.55 -17.49 -13.51
CA SER A 162 -10.26 -17.99 -13.03
C SER A 162 -9.16 -17.52 -13.99
N ASN A 163 -7.92 -17.98 -13.81
CA ASN A 163 -6.77 -17.59 -14.64
C ASN A 163 -6.99 -17.92 -16.13
N SER A 164 -7.45 -19.15 -16.41
CA SER A 164 -7.75 -19.61 -17.77
C SER A 164 -9.06 -19.00 -18.31
N PRO A 165 -9.23 -18.93 -19.65
CA PRO A 165 -10.48 -18.47 -20.26
C PRO A 165 -11.72 -19.19 -19.72
N THR A 166 -12.75 -18.43 -19.38
CA THR A 166 -13.98 -18.97 -18.80
C THR A 166 -14.68 -19.92 -19.78
N PRO A 167 -14.91 -21.20 -19.40
CA PRO A 167 -15.56 -22.17 -20.26
C PRO A 167 -17.08 -21.95 -20.28
N THR A 168 -17.76 -22.59 -21.24
CA THR A 168 -19.21 -22.74 -21.18
C THR A 168 -19.57 -23.70 -20.04
N PRO A 169 -20.42 -23.29 -19.06
CA PRO A 169 -20.83 -24.18 -17.99
C PRO A 169 -21.70 -25.35 -18.45
N ALA A 170 -21.60 -26.48 -17.75
CA ALA A 170 -22.41 -27.68 -17.94
C ALA A 170 -23.44 -27.88 -16.80
N GLY A 171 -24.40 -28.79 -17.00
CA GLY A 171 -25.53 -29.06 -16.09
C GLY A 171 -26.79 -28.32 -16.50
N ASP A 172 -27.97 -28.66 -15.96
CA ASP A 172 -29.28 -28.03 -16.24
C ASP A 172 -30.15 -27.82 -14.98
N GLY A 173 -29.56 -28.03 -13.80
CA GLY A 173 -30.22 -27.89 -12.50
C GLY A 173 -29.94 -26.56 -11.80
N PRO A 174 -30.14 -26.49 -10.47
CA PRO A 174 -29.92 -25.27 -9.68
C PRO A 174 -28.45 -24.88 -9.52
N THR A 175 -27.54 -25.74 -9.98
CA THR A 175 -26.10 -25.50 -10.05
C THR A 175 -25.60 -25.78 -11.47
N ARG A 176 -24.46 -25.18 -11.78
CA ARG A 176 -23.72 -25.40 -13.01
C ARG A 176 -22.27 -25.72 -12.67
N THR A 177 -21.56 -26.38 -13.59
CA THR A 177 -20.15 -26.74 -13.43
C THR A 177 -19.31 -26.11 -14.53
N TRP A 178 -18.25 -25.41 -14.13
CA TRP A 178 -17.24 -24.83 -15.01
C TRP A 178 -15.96 -25.65 -14.91
N THR A 179 -15.49 -26.21 -16.03
CA THR A 179 -14.23 -26.95 -16.11
C THR A 179 -13.24 -26.13 -16.92
N PHE A 180 -12.33 -25.45 -16.23
CA PHE A 180 -11.31 -24.61 -16.83
C PHE A 180 -10.19 -25.45 -17.43
N GLU A 181 -9.65 -25.02 -18.56
CA GLU A 181 -8.42 -25.59 -19.12
C GLU A 181 -7.24 -25.35 -18.16
N PRO A 182 -6.25 -26.27 -18.10
CA PRO A 182 -5.06 -26.08 -17.28
C PRO A 182 -4.31 -24.79 -17.62
N THR A 183 -3.84 -24.08 -16.61
CA THR A 183 -2.97 -22.91 -16.79
C THR A 183 -1.60 -23.30 -17.39
N GLY A 184 -0.84 -22.30 -17.84
CA GLY A 184 0.62 -22.44 -17.93
C GLY A 184 1.24 -22.71 -16.55
N ARG A 185 2.56 -22.94 -16.51
CA ARG A 185 3.27 -23.18 -15.24
C ARG A 185 3.40 -21.87 -14.47
N ILE A 186 2.67 -21.75 -13.37
CA ILE A 186 2.61 -20.57 -12.50
C ILE A 186 2.80 -20.96 -11.04
N SER A 187 3.03 -19.98 -10.17
CA SER A 187 3.11 -20.19 -8.71
C SER A 187 1.72 -20.35 -8.11
N THR A 188 1.61 -21.01 -6.95
CA THR A 188 0.32 -21.22 -6.27
C THR A 188 -0.41 -19.92 -5.93
N TYR A 189 0.34 -18.89 -5.50
CA TYR A 189 -0.21 -17.64 -4.97
C TYR A 189 -0.91 -16.76 -6.02
N ILE A 190 -0.61 -16.94 -7.31
CA ILE A 190 -1.24 -16.19 -8.42
C ILE A 190 -2.37 -16.95 -9.10
N THR A 191 -2.79 -18.09 -8.53
CA THR A 191 -4.03 -18.75 -8.94
C THR A 191 -5.23 -17.98 -8.39
N ALA A 192 -6.34 -17.93 -9.14
CA ALA A 192 -7.52 -17.19 -8.72
C ALA A 192 -8.83 -17.88 -9.02
N LEU A 193 -9.82 -17.57 -8.19
CA LEU A 193 -11.22 -17.87 -8.41
C LEU A 193 -12.10 -16.72 -7.92
N ILE A 194 -12.97 -16.26 -8.79
CA ILE A 194 -14.00 -15.27 -8.47
C ILE A 194 -15.34 -15.86 -8.91
N ALA A 195 -16.32 -15.86 -8.02
CA ALA A 195 -17.61 -16.49 -8.26
C ALA A 195 -18.75 -15.71 -7.60
N GLY A 196 -19.83 -15.48 -8.35
CA GLY A 196 -20.99 -14.73 -7.87
C GLY A 196 -21.80 -14.17 -9.02
N PRO A 197 -22.90 -13.45 -8.76
CA PRO A 197 -23.68 -12.78 -9.80
C PRO A 197 -23.01 -11.48 -10.29
N TYR A 198 -21.69 -11.51 -10.51
CA TYR A 198 -20.93 -10.40 -11.08
C TYR A 198 -21.45 -10.04 -12.48
N VAL A 199 -21.31 -8.77 -12.85
CA VAL A 199 -21.60 -8.26 -14.19
C VAL A 199 -20.33 -7.70 -14.82
N GLY A 200 -20.14 -7.93 -16.12
CA GLY A 200 -18.93 -7.56 -16.84
C GLY A 200 -19.18 -6.64 -18.05
N VAL A 201 -18.19 -5.81 -18.35
CA VAL A 201 -18.01 -5.11 -19.64
C VAL A 201 -16.78 -5.72 -20.30
N PHE A 202 -16.81 -5.86 -21.63
CA PHE A 202 -15.78 -6.60 -22.37
C PHE A 202 -15.22 -5.76 -23.51
N ASP A 203 -13.92 -5.92 -23.75
CA ASP A 203 -13.19 -5.33 -24.86
C ASP A 203 -12.06 -6.31 -25.28
N ALA A 204 -11.17 -5.89 -26.17
CA ALA A 204 -9.93 -6.59 -26.48
C ALA A 204 -8.79 -5.58 -26.67
N TYR A 205 -7.59 -5.99 -26.25
CA TYR A 205 -6.36 -5.36 -26.71
C TYR A 205 -5.94 -6.03 -28.03
N GLU A 206 -5.65 -5.22 -29.05
CA GLU A 206 -5.26 -5.69 -30.38
C GLU A 206 -3.97 -4.97 -30.81
N ASN A 207 -2.90 -5.72 -31.06
CA ASN A 207 -1.63 -5.20 -31.55
C ASN A 207 -0.97 -6.17 -32.54
N GLY A 208 -1.03 -5.82 -33.83
CA GLY A 208 -0.60 -6.69 -34.92
C GLY A 208 -1.48 -7.96 -35.01
N ASP A 209 -0.86 -9.12 -34.84
CA ASP A 209 -1.51 -10.44 -34.80
C ASP A 209 -1.96 -10.88 -33.39
N GLN A 210 -1.60 -10.13 -32.35
CA GLN A 210 -2.00 -10.43 -30.98
C GLN A 210 -3.38 -9.85 -30.68
N LYS A 211 -4.23 -10.68 -30.08
CA LYS A 211 -5.53 -10.27 -29.52
C LYS A 211 -5.66 -10.85 -28.10
N VAL A 212 -5.81 -9.98 -27.11
CA VAL A 212 -6.03 -10.36 -25.71
C VAL A 212 -7.44 -9.93 -25.31
N PRO A 213 -8.36 -10.86 -25.01
CA PRO A 213 -9.67 -10.53 -24.44
C PRO A 213 -9.51 -9.81 -23.10
N LEU A 214 -10.27 -8.74 -22.93
CA LEU A 214 -10.30 -7.94 -21.70
C LEU A 214 -11.71 -7.98 -21.09
N GLY A 215 -11.78 -8.10 -19.77
CA GLY A 215 -13.02 -8.01 -19.01
C GLY A 215 -12.86 -7.09 -17.81
N VAL A 216 -13.88 -6.29 -17.51
CA VAL A 216 -13.97 -5.49 -16.28
C VAL A 216 -15.27 -5.84 -15.57
N TYR A 217 -15.16 -6.34 -14.34
CA TYR A 217 -16.28 -6.87 -13.58
C TYR A 217 -16.51 -6.11 -12.29
N CYS A 218 -17.77 -6.02 -11.88
CA CYS A 218 -18.17 -5.54 -10.55
C CYS A 218 -19.47 -6.24 -10.14
N ARG A 219 -19.91 -6.02 -8.91
CA ARG A 219 -21.26 -6.43 -8.49
C ARG A 219 -22.34 -5.55 -9.14
N PRO A 220 -23.54 -6.09 -9.44
CA PRO A 220 -24.69 -5.36 -9.96
C PRO A 220 -24.96 -4.00 -9.31
N SER A 221 -24.86 -3.90 -7.97
CA SER A 221 -25.07 -2.64 -7.23
C SER A 221 -24.07 -1.52 -7.56
N LEU A 222 -22.93 -1.86 -8.15
CA LEU A 222 -21.90 -0.91 -8.60
C LEU A 222 -21.92 -0.64 -10.11
N ARG A 223 -22.75 -1.37 -10.88
CA ARG A 223 -22.70 -1.35 -12.35
C ARG A 223 -22.92 0.03 -12.95
N GLU A 224 -23.80 0.84 -12.35
CA GLU A 224 -24.10 2.19 -12.84
C GLU A 224 -22.94 3.18 -12.64
N PHE A 225 -22.04 2.89 -11.69
CA PHE A 225 -20.88 3.72 -11.35
C PHE A 225 -19.60 3.24 -12.06
N LEU A 226 -19.63 2.08 -12.69
CA LEU A 226 -18.47 1.50 -13.37
C LEU A 226 -18.14 2.25 -14.69
N ASP A 227 -16.99 2.91 -14.71
CA ASP A 227 -16.42 3.60 -15.88
C ASP A 227 -15.42 2.71 -16.64
N ALA A 228 -15.91 1.56 -17.12
CA ALA A 228 -15.10 0.52 -17.76
C ALA A 228 -14.23 1.04 -18.93
N ASP A 229 -14.71 2.02 -19.71
CA ASP A 229 -13.94 2.60 -20.82
C ASP A 229 -12.64 3.26 -20.33
N ALA A 230 -12.67 3.96 -19.19
CA ALA A 230 -11.48 4.59 -18.60
C ALA A 230 -10.50 3.54 -18.05
N VAL A 231 -11.02 2.44 -17.49
CA VAL A 231 -10.20 1.30 -17.04
C VAL A 231 -9.52 0.63 -18.25
N PHE A 232 -10.26 0.38 -19.34
CA PHE A 232 -9.68 -0.18 -20.57
C PHE A 232 -8.67 0.74 -21.23
N GLU A 233 -8.89 2.06 -21.23
CA GLU A 233 -7.94 3.03 -21.79
C GLU A 233 -6.57 2.94 -21.09
N VAL A 234 -6.55 3.01 -19.75
CA VAL A 234 -5.32 2.87 -18.96
C VAL A 234 -4.67 1.51 -19.19
N THR A 235 -5.48 0.44 -19.19
CA THR A 235 -5.00 -0.93 -19.41
C THR A 235 -4.29 -1.05 -20.75
N LYS A 236 -4.93 -0.60 -21.85
CA LYS A 236 -4.38 -0.67 -23.21
C LYS A 236 -3.11 0.17 -23.37
N GLN A 237 -3.06 1.35 -22.73
CA GLN A 237 -1.85 2.16 -22.68
C GLN A 237 -0.69 1.41 -21.99
N GLY A 238 -0.96 0.74 -20.87
CA GLY A 238 0.03 -0.09 -20.19
C GLY A 238 0.50 -1.27 -21.04
N PHE A 239 -0.41 -1.94 -21.77
CA PHE A 239 -0.06 -3.01 -22.70
C PHE A 239 0.91 -2.51 -23.79
N ASP A 240 0.64 -1.36 -24.39
CA ASP A 240 1.52 -0.77 -25.40
C ASP A 240 2.89 -0.43 -24.83
N TYR A 241 2.93 0.27 -23.69
CA TYR A 241 4.17 0.72 -23.07
C TYR A 241 5.03 -0.46 -22.58
N PHE A 242 4.46 -1.39 -21.81
CA PHE A 242 5.23 -2.50 -21.22
C PHE A 242 5.72 -3.48 -22.28
N GLN A 243 4.90 -3.84 -23.27
CA GLN A 243 5.36 -4.72 -24.35
C GLN A 243 6.50 -4.11 -25.17
N GLU A 244 6.47 -2.80 -25.41
CA GLU A 244 7.57 -2.08 -26.07
C GLU A 244 8.84 -2.09 -25.21
N LYS A 245 8.72 -1.65 -23.95
CA LYS A 245 9.89 -1.48 -23.06
C LYS A 245 10.53 -2.81 -22.68
N PHE A 246 9.73 -3.83 -22.41
CA PHE A 246 10.20 -5.16 -22.01
C PHE A 246 10.53 -6.06 -23.21
N ASP A 247 10.15 -5.67 -24.43
CA ASP A 247 10.34 -6.44 -25.68
C ASP A 247 9.90 -7.90 -25.50
N TYR A 248 8.75 -8.06 -24.85
CA TYR A 248 8.14 -9.34 -24.53
C TYR A 248 6.62 -9.18 -24.54
N ARG A 249 5.93 -9.99 -25.36
CA ARG A 249 4.47 -9.95 -25.45
C ARG A 249 3.79 -10.44 -24.17
N TYR A 250 2.63 -9.89 -23.87
CA TYR A 250 1.78 -10.35 -22.77
C TYR A 250 1.61 -11.87 -22.80
N PRO A 251 1.98 -12.58 -21.72
CA PRO A 251 2.18 -14.03 -21.78
C PRO A 251 0.92 -14.86 -21.53
N PHE A 252 -0.19 -14.28 -21.09
CA PHE A 252 -1.42 -15.02 -20.74
C PHE A 252 -2.53 -14.90 -21.79
N ALA A 253 -3.54 -15.75 -21.67
CA ALA A 253 -4.59 -15.89 -22.69
C ALA A 253 -5.66 -14.78 -22.66
N LYS A 254 -5.85 -14.13 -21.51
CA LYS A 254 -6.83 -13.06 -21.26
C LYS A 254 -6.33 -12.14 -20.15
N TYR A 255 -6.98 -11.00 -19.97
CA TYR A 255 -6.74 -10.09 -18.83
C TYR A 255 -8.08 -9.56 -18.31
N ASP A 256 -8.58 -10.18 -17.24
CA ASP A 256 -9.79 -9.74 -16.54
C ASP A 256 -9.41 -8.93 -15.30
N GLN A 257 -10.16 -7.86 -15.04
CA GLN A 257 -10.06 -7.00 -13.87
C GLN A 257 -11.37 -7.06 -13.10
N LEU A 258 -11.33 -7.49 -11.85
CA LEU A 258 -12.51 -7.76 -11.04
C LEU A 258 -12.50 -6.86 -9.80
N PHE A 259 -13.42 -5.89 -9.75
CA PHE A 259 -13.64 -5.05 -8.59
C PHE A 259 -14.44 -5.84 -7.53
N VAL A 260 -13.75 -6.28 -6.47
CA VAL A 260 -14.26 -7.18 -5.44
C VAL A 260 -14.47 -6.47 -4.10
N PRO A 261 -15.50 -6.84 -3.31
CA PRO A 261 -15.80 -6.22 -2.02
C PRO A 261 -14.77 -6.58 -0.95
N GLU A 262 -14.62 -5.73 0.07
CA GLU A 262 -13.86 -6.05 1.29
C GLU A 262 -12.42 -6.55 1.05
N PHE A 263 -11.73 -6.00 0.04
CA PHE A 263 -10.39 -6.41 -0.37
C PHE A 263 -9.29 -5.68 0.44
N ASN A 264 -8.44 -6.42 1.15
CA ASN A 264 -7.45 -5.86 2.09
C ASN A 264 -6.42 -4.93 1.43
N ALA A 265 -6.00 -5.27 0.21
CA ALA A 265 -4.96 -4.55 -0.52
C ALA A 265 -5.56 -3.55 -1.55
N GLY A 266 -4.69 -2.92 -2.34
CA GLY A 266 -5.13 -2.14 -3.51
C GLY A 266 -5.70 -3.06 -4.59
N ALA A 267 -4.93 -4.08 -4.94
CA ALA A 267 -5.25 -5.13 -5.90
C ALA A 267 -4.34 -6.35 -5.67
N MET A 268 -4.48 -7.37 -6.53
CA MET A 268 -3.65 -8.58 -6.55
C MET A 268 -3.51 -9.07 -7.99
N GLU A 269 -2.28 -9.39 -8.37
CA GLU A 269 -1.84 -9.64 -9.74
C GLU A 269 -2.18 -11.03 -10.29
N ASN A 270 -3.26 -11.66 -9.82
CA ASN A 270 -3.54 -13.05 -10.21
C ASN A 270 -3.53 -13.21 -11.74
N ALA A 271 -2.69 -14.11 -12.27
CA ALA A 271 -2.37 -14.19 -13.69
C ALA A 271 -3.64 -14.24 -14.58
N GLY A 272 -3.89 -13.16 -15.30
CA GLY A 272 -5.05 -13.00 -16.20
C GLY A 272 -6.42 -12.81 -15.54
N ALA A 273 -6.49 -12.71 -14.20
CA ALA A 273 -7.71 -12.51 -13.41
C ALA A 273 -7.45 -11.61 -12.19
N VAL A 274 -6.99 -10.39 -12.45
CA VAL A 274 -6.61 -9.39 -11.44
C VAL A 274 -7.81 -8.98 -10.60
N THR A 275 -7.67 -9.00 -9.28
CA THR A 275 -8.69 -8.50 -8.36
C THR A 275 -8.30 -7.12 -7.85
N LEU A 276 -9.23 -6.16 -7.87
CA LEU A 276 -9.04 -4.81 -7.36
C LEU A 276 -10.07 -4.53 -6.28
N ARG A 277 -9.73 -3.70 -5.30
CA ARG A 277 -10.75 -3.25 -4.33
C ARG A 277 -11.84 -2.43 -5.03
N ASP A 278 -13.08 -2.72 -4.70
CA ASP A 278 -14.27 -2.08 -5.24
C ASP A 278 -14.40 -0.58 -4.95
N GLN A 279 -13.69 -0.04 -3.95
CA GLN A 279 -13.66 1.41 -3.66
C GLN A 279 -13.07 2.24 -4.82
N TYR A 280 -12.42 1.61 -5.80
CA TYR A 280 -12.02 2.22 -7.07
C TYR A 280 -13.15 2.40 -8.09
N VAL A 281 -14.35 1.88 -7.79
CA VAL A 281 -15.59 2.20 -8.49
C VAL A 281 -16.27 3.36 -7.76
N PHE A 282 -16.04 4.58 -8.25
CA PHE A 282 -16.43 5.80 -7.56
C PHE A 282 -17.93 6.09 -7.66
N ARG A 283 -18.64 5.96 -6.53
CA ARG A 283 -20.09 6.23 -6.41
C ARG A 283 -20.47 7.71 -6.27
N SER A 284 -19.46 8.57 -6.17
CA SER A 284 -19.59 10.01 -5.89
C SER A 284 -18.42 10.75 -6.52
N LYS A 285 -18.47 12.07 -6.51
CA LYS A 285 -17.39 12.88 -7.09
C LYS A 285 -16.09 12.63 -6.33
N VAL A 286 -15.03 12.35 -7.08
CA VAL A 286 -13.66 12.25 -6.58
C VAL A 286 -12.76 13.24 -7.31
N THR A 287 -11.58 13.48 -6.75
CA THR A 287 -10.54 14.34 -7.35
C THR A 287 -9.77 13.57 -8.44
N ASP A 288 -9.07 14.29 -9.31
CA ASP A 288 -8.20 13.69 -10.33
C ASP A 288 -7.16 12.74 -9.74
N ALA A 289 -6.61 13.06 -8.55
CA ALA A 289 -5.67 12.20 -7.83
C ALA A 289 -6.25 10.81 -7.47
N ALA A 290 -7.57 10.68 -7.30
CA ALA A 290 -8.18 9.37 -7.07
C ALA A 290 -8.20 8.51 -8.34
N TYR A 291 -8.42 9.13 -9.50
CA TYR A 291 -8.31 8.45 -10.79
C TYR A 291 -6.86 8.09 -11.11
N GLU A 292 -5.90 8.97 -10.79
CA GLU A 292 -4.47 8.69 -10.90
C GLU A 292 -4.07 7.48 -10.06
N ALA A 293 -4.47 7.44 -8.78
CA ALA A 293 -4.18 6.31 -7.89
C ALA A 293 -4.77 4.98 -8.39
N ARG A 294 -5.98 5.02 -8.95
CA ARG A 294 -6.58 3.84 -9.59
C ARG A 294 -5.80 3.41 -10.84
N ALA A 295 -5.38 4.36 -11.67
CA ALA A 295 -4.59 4.07 -12.86
C ALA A 295 -3.20 3.51 -12.50
N ALA A 296 -2.57 4.04 -11.45
CA ALA A 296 -1.34 3.51 -10.87
C ALA A 296 -1.52 2.02 -10.53
N THR A 297 -2.53 1.71 -9.71
CA THR A 297 -2.84 0.33 -9.33
C THR A 297 -3.05 -0.57 -10.56
N ILE A 298 -3.86 -0.15 -11.54
CA ILE A 298 -4.09 -0.92 -12.78
C ILE A 298 -2.78 -1.22 -13.53
N LEU A 299 -1.88 -0.25 -13.62
CA LEU A 299 -0.59 -0.39 -14.30
C LEU A 299 0.39 -1.22 -13.49
N HIS A 300 0.35 -1.15 -12.16
CA HIS A 300 1.13 -1.98 -11.24
C HIS A 300 0.78 -3.45 -11.43
N GLU A 301 -0.52 -3.78 -11.36
CA GLU A 301 -1.00 -5.16 -11.58
C GLU A 301 -0.70 -5.66 -12.99
N LEU A 302 -0.78 -4.80 -14.01
CA LEU A 302 -0.43 -5.19 -15.37
C LEU A 302 1.07 -5.46 -15.51
N ALA A 303 1.94 -4.70 -14.84
CA ALA A 303 3.38 -4.92 -14.86
C ALA A 303 3.76 -6.27 -14.24
N HIS A 304 3.01 -6.73 -13.23
CA HIS A 304 3.24 -8.02 -12.58
C HIS A 304 3.10 -9.24 -13.50
N MET A 305 2.31 -9.11 -14.57
CA MET A 305 2.17 -10.13 -15.61
C MET A 305 3.53 -10.52 -16.23
N TRP A 306 4.53 -9.62 -16.14
CA TRP A 306 5.93 -9.90 -16.42
C TRP A 306 6.76 -10.10 -15.15
N PHE A 307 6.73 -9.14 -14.22
CA PHE A 307 7.50 -9.14 -12.97
C PHE A 307 6.69 -9.74 -11.81
N GLY A 308 6.85 -11.03 -11.56
CA GLY A 308 6.13 -11.75 -10.52
C GLY A 308 5.45 -12.99 -11.08
N ASP A 309 4.82 -12.89 -12.24
CA ASP A 309 4.12 -14.02 -12.83
C ASP A 309 4.99 -14.80 -13.83
N LEU A 310 5.38 -14.13 -14.93
CA LEU A 310 6.24 -14.73 -15.96
C LEU A 310 7.60 -15.09 -15.38
N VAL A 311 8.22 -14.16 -14.65
CA VAL A 311 9.46 -14.37 -13.92
C VAL A 311 9.21 -14.07 -12.46
N THR A 312 9.37 -15.08 -11.60
CA THR A 312 9.03 -15.00 -10.18
C THR A 312 10.31 -15.11 -9.35
N MET A 313 10.37 -14.52 -8.16
CA MET A 313 11.45 -14.81 -7.21
C MET A 313 11.52 -16.31 -6.84
N GLU A 314 12.72 -16.81 -6.54
CA GLU A 314 12.89 -18.17 -5.98
C GLU A 314 12.32 -18.27 -4.56
N TRP A 315 12.52 -17.23 -3.75
CA TRP A 315 11.95 -17.12 -2.41
C TRP A 315 11.67 -15.66 -2.09
N TRP A 316 10.82 -15.42 -1.10
CA TRP A 316 10.30 -14.11 -0.71
C TRP A 316 11.37 -13.08 -0.28
N ASN A 317 12.63 -13.46 -0.06
CA ASN A 317 13.71 -12.49 0.17
C ASN A 317 13.97 -11.57 -1.04
N ASP A 318 13.55 -12.01 -2.22
CA ASP A 318 13.61 -11.25 -3.46
C ASP A 318 12.23 -10.74 -3.90
N LEU A 319 11.22 -10.70 -2.99
CA LEU A 319 9.88 -10.16 -3.27
C LEU A 319 9.91 -8.73 -3.85
N TRP A 320 10.89 -7.93 -3.43
CA TRP A 320 11.10 -6.59 -3.97
C TRP A 320 11.38 -6.59 -5.49
N LEU A 321 11.91 -7.67 -6.08
CA LEU A 321 12.08 -7.79 -7.53
C LEU A 321 10.75 -7.76 -8.27
N ASN A 322 9.67 -8.20 -7.62
CA ASN A 322 8.32 -8.07 -8.16
C ASN A 322 7.81 -6.67 -7.85
N GLU A 323 7.72 -6.35 -6.56
CA GLU A 323 6.93 -5.20 -6.07
C GLU A 323 7.57 -3.85 -6.35
N SER A 324 8.89 -3.74 -6.16
CA SER A 324 9.59 -2.50 -6.50
C SER A 324 9.55 -2.23 -8.00
N PHE A 325 9.64 -3.29 -8.83
CA PHE A 325 9.61 -3.15 -10.28
C PHE A 325 8.23 -2.77 -10.79
N ALA A 326 7.17 -3.41 -10.29
CA ALA A 326 5.80 -3.04 -10.61
C ALA A 326 5.52 -1.59 -10.19
N THR A 327 5.94 -1.20 -8.96
CA THR A 327 5.81 0.17 -8.45
C THR A 327 6.59 1.19 -9.29
N TYR A 328 7.79 0.85 -9.77
CA TYR A 328 8.55 1.70 -10.69
C TYR A 328 7.89 1.78 -12.07
N ALA A 329 7.40 0.64 -12.57
CA ALA A 329 6.79 0.49 -13.88
C ALA A 329 5.47 1.28 -13.99
N GLU A 330 4.62 1.28 -12.95
CA GLU A 330 3.40 2.10 -12.94
C GLU A 330 3.73 3.60 -13.06
N ALA A 331 4.70 4.09 -12.28
CA ALA A 331 5.02 5.51 -12.22
C ALA A 331 5.66 5.98 -13.53
N VAL A 332 6.60 5.21 -14.07
CA VAL A 332 7.26 5.54 -15.34
C VAL A 332 6.31 5.41 -16.54
N CYS A 333 5.40 4.43 -16.53
CA CYS A 333 4.37 4.31 -17.57
C CYS A 333 3.46 5.54 -17.57
N GLN A 334 2.97 5.99 -16.41
CA GLN A 334 2.17 7.21 -16.35
C GLN A 334 2.95 8.45 -16.79
N ALA A 335 4.22 8.56 -16.41
CA ALA A 335 5.04 9.71 -16.75
C ALA A 335 5.38 9.79 -18.24
N GLU A 336 5.62 8.65 -18.88
CA GLU A 336 6.25 8.59 -20.21
C GLU A 336 5.37 8.02 -21.33
N ALA A 337 4.30 7.28 -21.01
CA ALA A 337 3.47 6.68 -22.04
C ALA A 337 2.80 7.76 -22.90
N PRO A 338 2.86 7.63 -24.24
CA PRO A 338 2.21 8.59 -25.13
C PRO A 338 0.71 8.73 -24.82
N GLY A 339 0.26 9.97 -24.66
CA GLY A 339 -1.14 10.28 -24.38
C GLY A 339 -1.57 10.00 -22.93
N SER A 340 -0.65 9.69 -22.01
CA SER A 340 -0.97 9.56 -20.59
C SER A 340 -1.64 10.82 -20.05
N ARG A 341 -2.67 10.61 -19.22
CA ARG A 341 -3.38 11.68 -18.51
C ARG A 341 -2.55 12.26 -17.36
N TRP A 342 -1.56 11.52 -16.86
CA TRP A 342 -0.75 11.88 -15.69
C TRP A 342 0.76 11.89 -15.98
N PRO A 343 1.23 12.75 -16.90
CA PRO A 343 2.67 12.86 -17.22
C PRO A 343 3.52 13.39 -16.06
N HIS A 344 2.88 13.83 -14.97
CA HIS A 344 3.52 14.35 -13.76
C HIS A 344 3.44 13.38 -12.57
N SER A 345 3.17 12.09 -12.79
CA SER A 345 3.06 11.06 -11.73
C SER A 345 4.25 11.02 -10.74
N TRP A 346 5.46 11.44 -11.16
CA TRP A 346 6.60 11.55 -10.24
C TRP A 346 6.39 12.59 -9.12
N THR A 347 5.55 13.61 -9.35
CA THR A 347 5.17 14.62 -8.34
C THR A 347 4.36 14.01 -7.21
N THR A 348 3.35 13.21 -7.54
CA THR A 348 2.52 12.49 -6.55
C THR A 348 3.31 11.37 -5.90
N PHE A 349 4.14 10.64 -6.66
CA PHE A 349 5.07 9.63 -6.13
C PHE A 349 5.99 10.20 -5.05
N ALA A 350 6.58 11.38 -5.27
CA ALA A 350 7.48 12.02 -4.32
C ALA A 350 6.79 12.39 -2.98
N ASN A 351 5.54 12.85 -3.02
CA ASN A 351 4.81 13.24 -1.80
C ASN A 351 4.03 12.11 -1.11
N GLN A 352 3.74 11.02 -1.83
CA GLN A 352 2.94 9.91 -1.30
C GLN A 352 3.82 8.68 -1.05
N MET A 353 4.26 8.02 -2.11
CA MET A 353 5.03 6.78 -2.05
C MET A 353 6.36 6.97 -1.32
N LYS A 354 7.14 7.97 -1.73
CA LYS A 354 8.46 8.21 -1.11
C LYS A 354 8.38 8.64 0.35
N THR A 355 7.34 9.41 0.70
CA THR A 355 7.06 9.78 2.10
C THR A 355 6.70 8.56 2.95
N TRP A 356 5.95 7.60 2.40
CA TRP A 356 5.68 6.33 3.06
C TRP A 356 6.97 5.52 3.29
N ALA A 357 7.83 5.42 2.27
CA ALA A 357 9.14 4.79 2.39
C ALA A 357 10.01 5.46 3.47
N TYR A 358 10.10 6.80 3.50
CA TYR A 358 10.86 7.51 4.53
C TYR A 358 10.32 7.24 5.93
N ARG A 359 8.99 7.16 6.09
CA ARG A 359 8.40 6.78 7.38
C ARG A 359 8.88 5.39 7.80
N GLN A 360 8.81 4.41 6.91
CA GLN A 360 9.15 3.01 7.20
C GLN A 360 10.64 2.84 7.50
N ASP A 361 11.51 3.45 6.70
CA ASP A 361 12.97 3.34 6.83
C ASP A 361 13.54 4.12 8.04
N GLN A 362 12.69 4.85 8.76
CA GLN A 362 12.99 5.48 10.05
C GLN A 362 12.43 4.73 11.27
N LEU A 363 11.83 3.55 11.10
CA LEU A 363 11.34 2.74 12.21
C LEU A 363 12.41 1.78 12.74
N PRO A 364 12.33 1.31 14.00
CA PRO A 364 13.21 0.26 14.55
C PRO A 364 13.23 -1.05 13.76
N SER A 365 12.22 -1.27 12.92
CA SER A 365 12.07 -2.41 12.01
C SER A 365 12.70 -2.19 10.63
N THR A 366 13.35 -1.04 10.38
CA THR A 366 14.03 -0.79 9.10
C THR A 366 14.93 -1.95 8.70
N HIS A 367 14.93 -2.26 7.41
CA HIS A 367 15.70 -3.33 6.81
C HIS A 367 16.26 -2.91 5.44
N PRO A 368 17.27 -3.63 4.92
CA PRO A 368 17.66 -3.52 3.51
C PRO A 368 16.50 -3.85 2.57
N ILE A 369 16.53 -3.35 1.33
CA ILE A 369 15.55 -3.75 0.30
C ILE A 369 15.57 -5.27 0.12
N MET A 370 16.76 -5.85 0.01
CA MET A 370 16.96 -7.29 0.05
C MET A 370 17.01 -7.77 1.51
N ALA A 371 15.83 -7.94 2.11
CA ALA A 371 15.70 -8.42 3.48
C ALA A 371 15.97 -9.92 3.59
N ASP A 372 16.54 -10.36 4.71
CA ASP A 372 16.65 -11.79 5.01
C ASP A 372 15.31 -12.30 5.55
N ILE A 373 14.57 -13.01 4.68
CA ILE A 373 13.29 -13.64 5.00
C ILE A 373 13.53 -15.09 5.41
N ASN A 374 13.30 -15.41 6.68
CA ASN A 374 13.53 -16.75 7.22
C ASN A 374 12.30 -17.64 7.08
N ASP A 375 11.11 -17.05 7.09
CA ASP A 375 9.84 -17.77 7.05
C ASP A 375 8.69 -16.88 6.54
N LEU A 376 7.45 -17.39 6.51
CA LEU A 376 6.29 -16.66 5.97
C LEU A 376 5.84 -15.50 6.86
N GLU A 377 6.03 -15.59 8.18
CA GLU A 377 5.69 -14.49 9.10
C GLU A 377 6.59 -13.27 8.84
N ASP A 378 7.88 -13.49 8.53
CA ASP A 378 8.79 -12.42 8.07
C ASP A 378 8.27 -11.74 6.79
N VAL A 379 7.66 -12.49 5.86
CA VAL A 379 7.14 -11.94 4.59
C VAL A 379 5.94 -11.02 4.86
N GLN A 380 4.97 -11.49 5.65
CA GLN A 380 3.73 -10.77 5.90
C GLN A 380 3.98 -9.36 6.48
N VAL A 381 5.01 -9.21 7.31
CA VAL A 381 5.38 -7.91 7.89
C VAL A 381 6.35 -7.09 7.03
N ASN A 382 6.77 -7.59 5.86
CA ASN A 382 7.67 -6.92 4.91
C ASN A 382 6.95 -6.32 3.69
N PHE A 383 5.63 -6.43 3.59
CA PHE A 383 4.81 -5.63 2.66
C PHE A 383 4.69 -4.20 3.16
N ASP A 384 5.78 -3.45 3.05
CA ASP A 384 5.88 -2.13 3.61
C ASP A 384 6.51 -1.12 2.64
N GLY A 385 6.63 0.14 3.08
CA GLY A 385 7.15 1.21 2.25
C GLY A 385 8.59 1.00 1.77
N ILE A 386 9.36 0.07 2.35
CA ILE A 386 10.70 -0.27 1.87
C ILE A 386 10.60 -1.14 0.62
N THR A 387 9.81 -2.22 0.66
CA THR A 387 9.66 -3.17 -0.46
C THR A 387 9.07 -2.53 -1.71
N TYR A 388 8.10 -1.62 -1.55
CA TYR A 388 7.47 -0.94 -2.68
C TYR A 388 8.22 0.36 -3.04
N ALA A 389 8.08 1.37 -2.18
CA ALA A 389 8.41 2.74 -2.53
C ALA A 389 9.91 3.07 -2.43
N LYS A 390 10.64 2.57 -1.43
CA LYS A 390 12.12 2.71 -1.38
C LYS A 390 12.73 1.93 -2.54
N GLY A 391 12.30 0.69 -2.75
CA GLY A 391 12.75 -0.13 -3.87
C GLY A 391 12.54 0.55 -5.22
N ALA A 392 11.34 1.05 -5.53
CA ALA A 392 11.08 1.80 -6.75
C ALA A 392 11.90 3.08 -6.88
N SER A 393 12.10 3.83 -5.78
CA SER A 393 12.98 5.00 -5.76
C SER A 393 14.44 4.63 -6.06
N VAL A 394 14.89 3.47 -5.56
CA VAL A 394 16.24 2.94 -5.80
C VAL A 394 16.37 2.40 -7.21
N LEU A 395 15.32 1.84 -7.82
CA LEU A 395 15.29 1.51 -9.24
C LEU A 395 15.37 2.77 -10.12
N LYS A 396 14.65 3.85 -9.77
CA LYS A 396 14.80 5.15 -10.45
C LYS A 396 16.24 5.69 -10.34
N GLN A 397 16.85 5.57 -9.16
CA GLN A 397 18.26 5.89 -8.94
C GLN A 397 19.19 5.01 -9.77
N LEU A 398 18.89 3.71 -9.91
CA LEU A 398 19.65 2.78 -10.73
C LEU A 398 19.57 3.16 -12.21
N VAL A 399 18.38 3.50 -12.70
CA VAL A 399 18.14 3.99 -14.07
C VAL A 399 18.94 5.27 -14.34
N ALA A 400 18.91 6.23 -13.41
CA ALA A 400 19.74 7.44 -13.49
C ALA A 400 21.26 7.12 -13.46
N TYR A 401 21.64 6.07 -12.74
CA TYR A 401 23.03 5.64 -12.61
C TYR A 401 23.53 4.91 -13.88
N VAL A 402 22.78 3.96 -14.44
CA VAL A 402 23.24 3.16 -15.59
C VAL A 402 22.86 3.75 -16.96
N GLY A 403 21.90 4.66 -16.98
CA GLY A 403 21.28 5.19 -18.20
C GLY A 403 20.05 4.37 -18.60
N GLN A 404 18.97 5.07 -18.97
CA GLN A 404 17.65 4.46 -19.23
C GLN A 404 17.66 3.43 -20.36
N ASP A 405 18.35 3.71 -21.48
CA ASP A 405 18.42 2.78 -22.61
C ASP A 405 19.11 1.46 -22.23
N ALA A 406 20.23 1.55 -21.51
CA ALA A 406 20.98 0.40 -21.02
C ALA A 406 20.19 -0.38 -19.96
N PHE A 407 19.45 0.31 -19.09
CA PHE A 407 18.56 -0.32 -18.12
C PHE A 407 17.52 -1.20 -18.81
N PHE A 408 16.77 -0.65 -19.77
CA PHE A 408 15.75 -1.43 -20.48
C PHE A 408 16.38 -2.52 -21.38
N GLU A 409 17.57 -2.32 -21.92
CA GLU A 409 18.29 -3.39 -22.62
C GLU A 409 18.58 -4.59 -21.71
N GLY A 410 19.05 -4.35 -20.48
CA GLY A 410 19.24 -5.41 -19.49
C GLY A 410 17.93 -6.09 -19.10
N VAL A 411 16.85 -5.33 -18.90
CA VAL A 411 15.51 -5.89 -18.60
C VAL A 411 15.00 -6.79 -19.74
N ARG A 412 15.17 -6.39 -21.00
CA ARG A 412 14.81 -7.21 -22.18
C ARG A 412 15.59 -8.53 -22.19
N ALA A 413 16.90 -8.48 -21.91
CA ALA A 413 17.74 -9.67 -21.85
C ALA A 413 17.34 -10.60 -20.69
N TYR A 414 17.01 -10.03 -19.53
CA TYR A 414 16.53 -10.76 -18.36
C TYR A 414 15.26 -11.55 -18.67
N PHE A 415 14.21 -10.92 -19.22
CA PHE A 415 12.96 -11.62 -19.55
C PHE A 415 13.16 -12.77 -20.54
N LYS A 416 13.94 -12.54 -21.61
CA LYS A 416 14.21 -13.58 -22.61
C LYS A 416 14.96 -14.80 -22.04
N ARG A 417 15.78 -14.59 -21.01
CA ARG A 417 16.56 -15.67 -20.36
C ARG A 417 15.77 -16.46 -19.33
N HIS A 418 14.84 -15.80 -18.62
CA HIS A 418 14.24 -16.35 -17.40
C HIS A 418 12.73 -16.59 -17.46
N ALA A 419 12.07 -16.30 -18.60
CA ALA A 419 10.65 -16.53 -18.80
C ALA A 419 10.17 -17.92 -18.32
N TRP A 420 9.07 -17.94 -17.57
CA TRP A 420 8.45 -19.11 -16.93
C TRP A 420 9.26 -19.79 -15.83
N GLY A 421 10.36 -19.17 -15.40
CA GLY A 421 11.23 -19.66 -14.34
C GLY A 421 11.16 -18.84 -13.06
N ASN A 422 12.12 -19.12 -12.18
CA ASN A 422 12.37 -18.36 -10.97
C ASN A 422 13.78 -17.75 -11.01
N THR A 423 13.96 -16.61 -10.34
CA THR A 423 15.21 -15.83 -10.37
C THR A 423 15.62 -15.33 -8.99
N ARG A 424 16.88 -14.92 -8.91
CA ARG A 424 17.48 -14.19 -7.79
C ARG A 424 17.94 -12.82 -8.24
N LEU A 425 18.27 -11.96 -7.28
CA LEU A 425 18.86 -10.64 -7.56
C LEU A 425 20.07 -10.69 -8.53
N SER A 426 20.94 -11.69 -8.39
CA SER A 426 22.12 -11.83 -9.24
C SER A 426 21.81 -11.96 -10.73
N ASP A 427 20.66 -12.53 -11.08
CA ASP A 427 20.25 -12.75 -12.48
C ASP A 427 19.92 -11.41 -13.15
N LEU A 428 19.17 -10.55 -12.45
CA LEU A 428 18.84 -9.21 -12.91
C LEU A 428 20.10 -8.32 -13.00
N LEU A 429 20.89 -8.26 -11.93
CA LEU A 429 22.09 -7.41 -11.90
C LEU A 429 23.09 -7.82 -12.98
N GLY A 430 23.27 -9.13 -13.21
CA GLY A 430 24.14 -9.62 -14.27
C GLY A 430 23.72 -9.12 -15.66
N ALA A 431 22.42 -9.07 -15.95
CA ALA A 431 21.90 -8.52 -17.20
C ALA A 431 22.11 -7.00 -17.32
N LEU A 432 21.96 -6.26 -16.22
CA LEU A 432 22.16 -4.80 -16.18
C LEU A 432 23.65 -4.41 -16.28
N GLU A 433 24.55 -5.17 -15.67
CA GLU A 433 26.00 -4.98 -15.79
C GLU A 433 26.46 -5.21 -17.24
N GLU A 434 25.94 -6.27 -17.90
CA GLU A 434 26.25 -6.58 -19.30
C GLU A 434 25.83 -5.46 -20.26
N ALA A 435 24.63 -4.89 -20.06
CA ALA A 435 24.10 -3.83 -20.92
C ALA A 435 24.75 -2.46 -20.65
N SER A 436 25.00 -2.11 -19.39
CA SER A 436 25.50 -0.78 -19.02
C SER A 436 27.03 -0.64 -19.02
N GLY A 437 27.75 -1.75 -18.86
CA GLY A 437 29.21 -1.75 -18.68
C GLY A 437 29.69 -1.17 -17.34
N ARG A 438 28.78 -0.83 -16.41
CA ARG A 438 29.12 -0.39 -15.04
C ARG A 438 29.19 -1.61 -14.11
N ASP A 439 30.18 -1.64 -13.23
CA ASP A 439 30.22 -2.61 -12.11
C ASP A 439 29.18 -2.18 -11.07
N LEU A 440 28.16 -3.03 -10.86
CA LEU A 440 27.05 -2.75 -9.95
C LEU A 440 27.27 -3.37 -8.59
N LYS A 441 28.35 -4.13 -8.34
CA LYS A 441 28.52 -4.85 -7.06
C LYS A 441 28.60 -3.92 -5.86
N ALA A 442 29.44 -2.90 -5.91
CA ALA A 442 29.59 -1.95 -4.81
C ALA A 442 28.32 -1.11 -4.62
N TRP A 443 27.70 -0.70 -5.73
CA TRP A 443 26.45 0.06 -5.73
C TRP A 443 25.30 -0.75 -5.15
N SER A 444 25.11 -1.98 -5.63
CA SER A 444 24.07 -2.92 -5.19
C SER A 444 24.22 -3.24 -3.72
N LYS A 445 25.44 -3.51 -3.25
CA LYS A 445 25.70 -3.72 -1.83
C LYS A 445 25.27 -2.52 -0.98
N ALA A 446 25.62 -1.30 -1.39
CA ALA A 446 25.26 -0.09 -0.64
C ALA A 446 23.75 0.19 -0.66
N TRP A 447 23.08 -0.04 -1.79
CA TRP A 447 21.66 0.32 -1.94
C TRP A 447 20.67 -0.78 -1.54
N LEU A 448 20.97 -2.03 -1.88
CA LEU A 448 20.04 -3.15 -1.74
C LEU A 448 20.29 -3.96 -0.46
N GLU A 449 21.53 -4.05 0.01
CA GLU A 449 21.92 -4.88 1.16
C GLU A 449 22.10 -4.08 2.48
N THR A 450 21.83 -2.77 2.49
CA THR A 450 21.92 -1.95 3.72
C THR A 450 20.65 -1.13 3.98
N ALA A 451 20.34 -0.93 5.26
CA ALA A 451 19.17 -0.19 5.73
C ALA A 451 19.44 1.31 5.95
N GLY A 452 18.38 2.12 6.05
CA GLY A 452 18.46 3.54 6.38
C GLY A 452 18.55 4.49 5.19
N ILE A 453 18.50 5.79 5.51
CA ILE A 453 18.34 6.90 4.57
C ILE A 453 19.51 7.88 4.71
N ASN A 454 20.05 8.41 3.61
CA ASN A 454 21.03 9.50 3.67
C ASN A 454 20.35 10.88 3.68
N VAL A 455 20.99 11.84 4.34
CA VAL A 455 20.59 13.25 4.34
C VAL A 455 21.58 14.03 3.48
N LEU A 456 21.07 14.83 2.56
CA LEU A 456 21.84 15.71 1.68
C LEU A 456 21.61 17.18 2.08
N ARG A 457 22.71 17.92 2.32
CA ARG A 457 22.66 19.35 2.65
C ARG A 457 23.62 20.14 1.75
N PRO A 458 23.23 21.30 1.23
CA PRO A 458 24.16 22.21 0.58
C PRO A 458 24.96 22.97 1.65
N ALA A 459 26.27 23.07 1.48
CA ALA A 459 27.15 23.97 2.22
C ALA A 459 27.70 25.01 1.25
N ILE A 460 27.26 26.26 1.42
CA ILE A 460 27.53 27.36 0.49
C ILE A 460 28.28 28.45 1.25
N THR A 461 29.42 28.91 0.73
CA THR A 461 30.08 30.13 1.18
C THR A 461 30.07 31.16 0.06
N LEU A 462 29.81 32.42 0.41
CA LEU A 462 29.79 33.53 -0.53
C LEU A 462 31.01 34.43 -0.32
N ASN A 463 31.55 34.97 -1.41
CA ASN A 463 32.53 36.05 -1.36
C ASN A 463 31.85 37.39 -1.06
N THR A 464 32.63 38.47 -0.96
CA THR A 464 32.13 39.82 -0.66
C THR A 464 31.19 40.39 -1.72
N ASP A 465 31.21 39.86 -2.93
CA ASP A 465 30.39 40.31 -4.06
C ASP A 465 29.10 39.48 -4.21
N GLY A 466 28.83 38.57 -3.26
CA GLY A 466 27.65 37.69 -3.26
C GLY A 466 27.74 36.54 -4.26
N GLU A 467 28.93 36.25 -4.78
CA GLU A 467 29.19 35.07 -5.62
C GLU A 467 29.61 33.88 -4.74
N ILE A 468 29.31 32.68 -5.20
CA ILE A 468 29.66 31.43 -4.55
C ILE A 468 31.19 31.26 -4.56
N GLU A 469 31.81 31.33 -3.38
CA GLU A 469 33.22 31.03 -3.18
C GLU A 469 33.46 29.52 -3.07
N SER A 470 32.57 28.80 -2.38
CA SER A 470 32.57 27.35 -2.34
C SER A 470 31.15 26.77 -2.28
N PHE A 471 30.96 25.62 -2.92
CA PHE A 471 29.73 24.85 -2.87
C PHE A 471 30.08 23.37 -2.68
N THR A 472 29.62 22.80 -1.57
CA THR A 472 29.78 21.38 -1.27
C THR A 472 28.42 20.76 -0.99
N VAL A 473 28.15 19.59 -1.56
CA VAL A 473 27.08 18.72 -1.07
C VAL A 473 27.62 17.89 0.10
N LEU A 474 27.02 18.07 1.28
CA LEU A 474 27.29 17.25 2.45
C LEU A 474 26.35 16.05 2.47
N GLN A 475 26.92 14.87 2.64
CA GLN A 475 26.17 13.63 2.81
C GLN A 475 26.32 13.14 4.25
N GLU A 476 25.20 12.87 4.90
CA GLU A 476 25.14 12.29 6.24
C GLU A 476 24.45 10.93 6.18
N ALA A 477 24.93 9.98 6.98
CA ALA A 477 24.26 8.72 7.26
C ALA A 477 23.86 8.72 8.75
N PRO A 478 22.64 9.17 9.10
CA PRO A 478 22.17 9.13 10.47
C PRO A 478 22.22 7.70 11.03
N ALA A 479 22.48 7.58 12.34
CA ALA A 479 22.43 6.30 13.02
C ALA A 479 21.05 5.65 12.82
N LEU A 480 21.03 4.34 12.59
CA LEU A 480 19.78 3.58 12.49
C LEU A 480 19.01 3.69 13.82
N PRO A 481 17.66 3.64 13.79
CA PRO A 481 16.85 3.69 15.00
C PRO A 481 17.24 2.58 15.98
N ALA A 482 17.13 2.86 17.28
CA ALA A 482 17.47 1.88 18.31
C ALA A 482 16.68 0.58 18.12
N GLY A 483 17.38 -0.56 18.06
CA GLY A 483 16.80 -1.89 17.81
C GLY A 483 16.86 -2.35 16.36
N ALA A 484 17.14 -1.46 15.40
CA ALA A 484 17.38 -1.83 14.01
C ALA A 484 18.68 -2.63 13.85
N LYS A 485 18.72 -3.51 12.85
CA LYS A 485 19.92 -4.30 12.50
C LYS A 485 20.75 -3.56 11.45
N GLY A 486 22.07 -3.71 11.52
CA GLY A 486 23.02 -3.13 10.55
C GLY A 486 23.71 -1.86 11.05
N GLU A 487 24.36 -1.16 10.12
CA GLU A 487 25.08 0.09 10.40
C GLU A 487 24.68 1.19 9.40
N ALA A 488 24.88 2.44 9.79
CA ALA A 488 24.61 3.58 8.91
C ALA A 488 25.69 3.64 7.81
N VAL A 489 25.26 3.67 6.55
CA VAL A 489 26.13 3.64 5.37
C VAL A 489 25.89 4.89 4.51
N LEU A 490 26.99 5.51 4.07
CA LEU A 490 26.95 6.53 3.01
C LEU A 490 26.82 5.82 1.66
N ARG A 491 25.87 6.28 0.84
CA ARG A 491 25.58 5.66 -0.45
C ARG A 491 26.06 6.54 -1.59
N PRO A 492 26.48 5.95 -2.72
CA PRO A 492 26.72 6.71 -3.93
C PRO A 492 25.36 7.14 -4.52
N HIS A 493 25.12 8.44 -4.58
CA HIS A 493 23.92 9.03 -5.17
C HIS A 493 24.22 9.63 -6.54
N ARG A 494 23.26 9.53 -7.46
CA ARG A 494 23.22 10.29 -8.72
C ARG A 494 22.11 11.32 -8.54
N ILE A 495 22.45 12.59 -8.51
CA ILE A 495 21.46 13.66 -8.26
C ILE A 495 21.56 14.74 -9.33
N ALA A 496 20.49 15.51 -9.50
CA ALA A 496 20.54 16.82 -10.12
C ALA A 496 20.47 17.92 -9.05
N ILE A 497 21.18 19.01 -9.26
CA ILE A 497 21.06 20.25 -8.49
C ILE A 497 20.35 21.26 -9.38
N GLY A 498 19.14 21.65 -8.99
CA GLY A 498 18.35 22.68 -9.66
C GLY A 498 18.64 24.06 -9.09
N LEU A 499 18.91 25.04 -9.95
CA LEU A 499 19.08 26.44 -9.57
C LEU A 499 17.87 27.23 -10.05
N TYR A 500 17.22 27.98 -9.14
CA TYR A 500 16.00 28.73 -9.45
C TYR A 500 16.17 30.20 -9.14
N GLU A 501 15.65 31.03 -10.03
CA GLU A 501 15.56 32.47 -9.83
C GLU A 501 14.10 32.90 -9.76
N LEU A 502 13.83 33.90 -8.92
CA LEU A 502 12.53 34.57 -8.88
C LEU A 502 12.48 35.62 -9.99
N ALA A 503 11.73 35.32 -11.05
CA ALA A 503 11.55 36.20 -12.20
C ALA A 503 10.05 36.45 -12.42
N ASP A 504 9.64 37.72 -12.45
CA ASP A 504 8.25 38.14 -12.68
C ASP A 504 7.22 37.46 -11.76
N GLY A 505 7.62 37.14 -10.52
CA GLY A 505 6.77 36.48 -9.54
C GLY A 505 6.65 34.96 -9.70
N ALA A 506 7.47 34.34 -10.57
CA ALA A 506 7.58 32.90 -10.72
C ALA A 506 9.01 32.41 -10.38
N LEU A 507 9.13 31.25 -9.74
CA LEU A 507 10.40 30.56 -9.54
C LEU A 507 10.67 29.66 -10.75
N VAL A 508 11.68 30.04 -11.54
CA VAL A 508 12.03 29.37 -12.80
C VAL A 508 13.40 28.72 -12.68
N ARG A 509 13.52 27.46 -13.12
CA ARG A 509 14.81 26.76 -13.18
C ARG A 509 15.69 27.41 -14.25
N THR A 510 16.79 28.03 -13.82
CA THR A 510 17.76 28.69 -14.72
C THR A 510 18.90 27.79 -15.10
N ASP A 511 19.22 26.78 -14.28
CA ASP A 511 20.26 25.81 -14.57
C ASP A 511 20.03 24.49 -13.83
N ARG A 512 20.70 23.44 -14.31
CA ARG A 512 20.64 22.07 -13.80
C ARG A 512 22.02 21.41 -13.89
N ILE A 513 22.56 20.97 -12.75
CA ILE A 513 23.86 20.28 -12.68
C ILE A 513 23.65 18.85 -12.20
N GLU A 514 23.96 17.87 -13.04
CA GLU A 514 23.90 16.45 -12.68
C GLU A 514 25.28 15.92 -12.31
N LEU A 515 25.37 15.21 -11.18
CA LEU A 515 26.62 14.70 -10.65
C LEU A 515 26.43 13.47 -9.75
N ASP A 516 27.54 12.79 -9.48
CA ASP A 516 27.60 11.74 -8.47
C ASP A 516 28.03 12.36 -7.13
N VAL A 517 27.28 12.06 -6.07
CA VAL A 517 27.63 12.39 -4.68
C VAL A 517 28.09 11.10 -4.01
N ASP A 518 29.38 11.04 -3.69
CA ASP A 518 30.03 9.89 -3.07
C ASP A 518 30.91 10.35 -1.90
N GLY A 519 30.80 9.64 -0.79
CA GLY A 519 31.40 10.02 0.49
C GLY A 519 30.71 11.19 1.19
N PRO A 520 31.28 11.66 2.32
CA PRO A 520 30.64 12.66 3.19
C PRO A 520 30.62 14.08 2.62
N ARG A 521 31.45 14.35 1.60
CA ARG A 521 31.60 15.67 0.99
C ARG A 521 31.86 15.52 -0.51
N THR A 522 31.08 16.23 -1.32
CA THR A 522 31.28 16.32 -2.76
C THR A 522 31.31 17.78 -3.17
N GLU A 523 32.47 18.25 -3.64
CA GLU A 523 32.64 19.64 -4.11
C GLU A 523 32.01 19.83 -5.50
N VAL A 524 31.35 20.97 -5.72
CA VAL A 524 30.66 21.30 -6.98
C VAL A 524 31.33 22.51 -7.63
N PRO A 525 32.51 22.34 -8.27
CA PRO A 525 33.29 23.46 -8.81
C PRO A 525 32.56 24.23 -9.92
N GLN A 526 31.56 23.64 -10.57
CA GLN A 526 30.73 24.29 -11.59
C GLN A 526 29.93 25.48 -11.06
N LEU A 527 29.73 25.56 -9.73
CA LEU A 527 28.99 26.65 -9.09
C LEU A 527 29.89 27.79 -8.59
N VAL A 528 31.21 27.56 -8.48
CA VAL A 528 32.14 28.57 -7.96
C VAL A 528 32.26 29.75 -8.94
N GLY A 529 32.19 30.97 -8.41
CA GLY A 529 32.22 32.22 -9.17
C GLY A 529 30.90 32.62 -9.81
N ARG A 530 29.79 31.92 -9.50
CA ARG A 530 28.43 32.32 -9.91
C ARG A 530 27.74 33.07 -8.79
N HIS A 531 26.83 33.99 -9.13
CA HIS A 531 25.91 34.53 -8.13
C HIS A 531 25.05 33.41 -7.52
N ARG A 532 24.77 33.52 -6.22
CA ARG A 532 23.86 32.58 -5.54
C ARG A 532 22.45 32.71 -6.15
N PRO A 533 21.85 31.64 -6.68
CA PRO A 533 20.47 31.69 -7.16
C PRO A 533 19.50 31.91 -6.00
N ALA A 534 18.26 32.31 -6.24
CA ALA A 534 17.26 32.45 -5.16
C ALA A 534 17.03 31.10 -4.41
N VAL A 535 16.82 30.00 -5.13
CA VAL A 535 16.69 28.66 -4.55
C VAL A 535 17.71 27.69 -5.13
N VAL A 536 18.39 26.95 -4.25
CA VAL A 536 19.20 25.77 -4.58
C VAL A 536 18.43 24.54 -4.11
N LEU A 537 18.05 23.68 -5.05
CA LEU A 537 17.36 22.42 -4.75
C LEU A 537 18.28 21.24 -5.07
N LEU A 538 18.75 20.55 -4.03
CA LEU A 538 19.46 19.28 -4.21
C LEU A 538 18.46 18.17 -4.57
N ASN A 539 18.93 17.19 -5.36
CA ASN A 539 18.11 16.08 -5.86
C ASN A 539 16.86 16.57 -6.62
N ASP A 540 17.02 17.63 -7.41
CA ASP A 540 16.05 18.02 -8.42
C ASP A 540 15.81 16.87 -9.40
N ASP A 541 14.65 16.87 -10.07
CA ASP A 541 14.06 15.74 -10.82
C ASP A 541 13.83 14.45 -10.00
N ASP A 542 14.10 14.48 -8.69
CA ASP A 542 13.91 13.37 -7.75
C ASP A 542 14.63 12.07 -8.18
N LEU A 543 15.89 12.16 -8.61
CA LEU A 543 16.63 11.02 -9.16
C LEU A 543 17.03 9.99 -8.10
N SER A 544 17.20 10.41 -6.85
CA SER A 544 17.74 9.58 -5.78
C SER A 544 16.81 9.43 -4.57
N TYR A 545 16.97 8.36 -3.80
CA TYR A 545 16.31 8.19 -2.50
C TYR A 545 17.16 8.80 -1.37
N ALA A 546 16.88 10.05 -1.02
CA ALA A 546 17.58 10.77 0.05
C ALA A 546 16.71 11.88 0.62
N LYS A 547 16.88 12.15 1.92
CA LYS A 547 16.28 13.33 2.56
C LYS A 547 17.06 14.57 2.18
N VAL A 548 16.39 15.52 1.55
CA VAL A 548 16.98 16.81 1.18
C VAL A 548 16.72 17.84 2.27
N ARG A 549 17.68 18.73 2.47
CA ARG A 549 17.55 19.90 3.34
C ARG A 549 17.80 21.16 2.54
N LEU A 550 16.87 22.08 2.63
CA LEU A 550 17.04 23.43 2.11
C LEU A 550 17.98 24.18 3.05
N ASP A 551 18.92 24.96 2.50
CA ASP A 551 19.64 25.93 3.32
C ASP A 551 18.72 27.09 3.72
N GLU A 552 19.17 27.89 4.69
CA GLU A 552 18.37 28.95 5.32
C GLU A 552 17.81 29.95 4.32
N ASP A 553 18.63 30.43 3.37
CA ASP A 553 18.22 31.41 2.37
C ASP A 553 17.20 30.81 1.39
N SER A 554 17.44 29.56 0.95
CA SER A 554 16.49 28.85 0.08
C SER A 554 15.18 28.51 0.78
N LEU A 555 15.22 28.11 2.04
CA LEU A 555 14.03 27.85 2.84
C LEU A 555 13.20 29.12 3.03
N ALA A 556 13.83 30.27 3.25
CA ALA A 556 13.15 31.55 3.37
C ALA A 556 12.40 31.91 2.08
N VAL A 557 13.06 31.79 0.92
CA VAL A 557 12.41 32.04 -0.38
C VAL A 557 11.28 31.04 -0.62
N VAL A 558 11.50 29.75 -0.34
CA VAL A 558 10.46 28.71 -0.46
C VAL A 558 9.27 29.03 0.45
N ALA A 559 9.47 29.51 1.67
CA ALA A 559 8.38 29.82 2.59
C ALA A 559 7.41 30.89 2.06
N ASP A 560 7.95 31.86 1.32
CA ASP A 560 7.19 32.96 0.74
C ASP A 560 6.67 32.66 -0.68
N HIS A 561 7.34 31.79 -1.42
CA HIS A 561 7.15 31.59 -2.86
C HIS A 561 6.96 30.12 -3.30
N LEU A 562 6.64 29.20 -2.39
CA LEU A 562 6.49 27.77 -2.74
C LEU A 562 5.53 27.55 -3.91
N GLY A 563 4.37 28.22 -3.89
CA GLY A 563 3.37 28.12 -4.95
C GLY A 563 3.78 28.77 -6.29
N ASP A 564 4.90 29.49 -6.33
CA ASP A 564 5.32 30.28 -7.49
C ASP A 564 6.29 29.52 -8.41
N PHE A 565 6.75 28.32 -8.05
CA PHE A 565 7.51 27.45 -8.96
C PHE A 565 6.65 27.05 -10.17
N THR A 566 7.23 27.07 -11.36
CA THR A 566 6.52 26.71 -12.60
C THR A 566 6.21 25.21 -12.70
N ASP A 567 7.14 24.36 -12.25
CA ASP A 567 7.04 22.90 -12.37
C ASP A 567 6.52 22.27 -11.06
N SER A 568 5.72 21.21 -11.17
CA SER A 568 5.09 20.59 -10.00
C SER A 568 6.06 19.77 -9.14
N LEU A 569 7.00 19.06 -9.75
CA LEU A 569 7.96 18.22 -9.05
C LEU A 569 8.87 18.99 -8.06
N PRO A 570 9.51 20.12 -8.40
CA PRO A 570 10.31 20.85 -7.41
C PRO A 570 9.48 21.43 -6.26
N ARG A 571 8.21 21.83 -6.50
CA ARG A 571 7.28 22.17 -5.40
C ARG A 571 7.04 20.99 -4.49
N ALA A 572 6.76 19.84 -5.08
CA ALA A 572 6.57 18.59 -4.37
C ALA A 572 7.79 18.22 -3.50
N LEU A 573 9.00 18.39 -4.02
CA LEU A 573 10.24 18.16 -3.27
C LEU A 573 10.44 19.13 -2.11
N CYS A 574 10.03 20.40 -2.28
CA CYS A 574 10.05 21.39 -1.20
C CYS A 574 9.06 21.02 -0.08
N TRP A 575 7.83 20.61 -0.42
CA TRP A 575 6.85 20.12 0.55
C TRP A 575 7.35 18.89 1.30
N ALA A 576 7.88 17.90 0.58
CA ALA A 576 8.45 16.69 1.17
C ALA A 576 9.61 17.01 2.12
N SER A 577 10.50 17.92 1.72
CA SER A 577 11.64 18.36 2.55
C SER A 577 11.16 19.04 3.85
N ALA A 578 10.18 19.94 3.76
CA ALA A 578 9.61 20.61 4.93
C ALA A 578 8.91 19.62 5.88
N TRP A 579 8.18 18.65 5.33
CA TRP A 579 7.54 17.59 6.12
C TRP A 579 8.56 16.69 6.82
N ASP A 580 9.62 16.28 6.12
CA ASP A 580 10.70 15.49 6.71
C ASP A 580 11.42 16.25 7.82
N MET A 581 11.69 17.55 7.64
CA MET A 581 12.26 18.40 8.68
C MET A 581 11.33 18.50 9.90
N ALA A 582 10.02 18.59 9.70
CA ALA A 582 9.04 18.62 10.81
C ALA A 582 9.03 17.29 11.58
N ARG A 583 9.06 16.15 10.87
CA ARG A 583 9.13 14.81 11.47
C ARG A 583 10.43 14.56 12.22
N ASP A 584 11.54 15.10 11.72
CA ASP A 584 12.87 14.93 12.32
C ASP A 584 13.11 15.89 13.50
N GLY A 585 12.20 16.83 13.75
CA GLY A 585 12.30 17.86 14.79
C GLY A 585 13.25 19.01 14.43
N GLU A 586 13.57 19.18 13.14
CA GLU A 586 14.37 20.28 12.61
C GLU A 586 13.50 21.50 12.24
N MET A 587 12.22 21.29 11.92
CA MET A 587 11.21 22.33 11.73
C MET A 587 10.11 22.18 12.79
N ALA A 588 9.66 23.27 13.39
CA ALA A 588 8.58 23.22 14.37
C ALA A 588 7.23 22.97 13.67
N ALA A 589 6.31 22.28 14.35
CA ALA A 589 4.97 22.03 13.82
C ALA A 589 4.21 23.33 13.48
N ARG A 590 4.41 24.40 14.28
CA ARG A 590 3.85 25.73 14.01
C ARG A 590 4.42 26.41 12.75
N ASP A 591 5.69 26.16 12.44
CA ASP A 591 6.36 26.72 11.26
C ASP A 591 5.90 25.96 10.01
N TYR A 592 5.77 24.64 10.12
CA TYR A 592 5.18 23.82 9.06
C TYR A 592 3.72 24.20 8.77
N LEU A 593 2.91 24.46 9.80
CA LEU A 593 1.56 25.02 9.61
C LEU A 593 1.62 26.38 8.90
N ALA A 594 2.54 27.27 9.29
CA ALA A 594 2.67 28.58 8.66
C ALA A 594 2.99 28.47 7.16
N LEU A 595 3.91 27.57 6.79
CA LEU A 595 4.25 27.25 5.41
C LEU A 595 3.03 26.69 4.64
N ALA A 596 2.30 25.75 5.23
CA ALA A 596 1.11 25.19 4.59
C ALA A 596 0.04 26.26 4.33
N VAL A 597 -0.20 27.15 5.31
CA VAL A 597 -1.16 28.26 5.19
C VAL A 597 -0.74 29.28 4.13
N SER A 598 0.57 29.56 3.96
CA SER A 598 1.05 30.49 2.93
C SER A 598 1.02 29.89 1.53
N GLY A 599 1.36 28.61 1.38
CA GLY A 599 1.57 27.98 0.07
C GLY A 599 0.35 27.27 -0.53
N LEU A 600 -0.51 26.62 0.27
CA LEU A 600 -1.50 25.68 -0.27
C LEU A 600 -2.59 26.32 -1.15
N GLY A 601 -2.90 27.60 -0.96
CA GLY A 601 -3.86 28.30 -1.82
C GLY A 601 -3.39 28.46 -3.27
N ARG A 602 -2.09 28.25 -3.55
CA ARG A 602 -1.49 28.35 -4.89
C ARG A 602 -1.00 27.02 -5.45
N GLU A 603 -1.00 25.95 -4.67
CA GLU A 603 -0.58 24.63 -5.17
C GLU A 603 -1.60 24.11 -6.18
N SER A 604 -1.16 23.85 -7.41
CA SER A 604 -2.03 23.40 -8.49
C SER A 604 -2.22 21.90 -8.54
N ASP A 605 -1.28 21.12 -8.00
CA ASP A 605 -1.36 19.66 -7.97
C ASP A 605 -2.25 19.19 -6.80
N ILE A 606 -3.41 18.61 -7.14
CA ILE A 606 -4.38 18.20 -6.12
C ILE A 606 -3.88 17.04 -5.25
N GLY A 607 -3.05 16.14 -5.80
CA GLY A 607 -2.46 15.04 -5.04
C GLY A 607 -1.49 15.56 -3.97
N VAL A 608 -0.72 16.60 -4.29
CA VAL A 608 0.13 17.31 -3.33
C VAL A 608 -0.72 18.02 -2.27
N VAL A 609 -1.75 18.80 -2.66
CA VAL A 609 -2.65 19.49 -1.73
C VAL A 609 -3.25 18.52 -0.70
N GLN A 610 -3.83 17.41 -1.16
CA GLN A 610 -4.44 16.41 -0.28
C GLN A 610 -3.41 15.73 0.63
N SER A 611 -2.18 15.54 0.16
CA SER A 611 -1.08 15.00 0.96
C SER A 611 -0.69 15.96 2.08
N VAL A 612 -0.49 17.24 1.77
CA VAL A 612 -0.15 18.27 2.77
C VAL A 612 -1.30 18.45 3.77
N HIS A 613 -2.57 18.36 3.38
CA HIS A 613 -3.69 18.40 4.33
C HIS A 613 -3.59 17.30 5.40
N ARG A 614 -3.28 16.07 5.00
CA ARG A 614 -3.06 14.94 5.94
C ARG A 614 -1.83 15.16 6.82
N GLN A 615 -0.76 15.72 6.26
CA GLN A 615 0.48 16.02 6.99
C GLN A 615 0.27 17.14 8.02
N VAL A 616 -0.45 18.22 7.68
CA VAL A 616 -0.82 19.29 8.62
C VAL A 616 -1.68 18.74 9.74
N LYS A 617 -2.68 17.91 9.44
CA LYS A 617 -3.50 17.26 10.48
C LYS A 617 -2.63 16.44 11.44
N THR A 618 -1.71 15.64 10.90
CA THR A 618 -0.76 14.85 11.71
C THR A 618 0.16 15.74 12.55
N ALA A 619 0.69 16.83 11.98
CA ALA A 619 1.54 17.78 12.68
C ALA A 619 0.81 18.39 13.87
N LEU A 620 -0.46 18.77 13.72
CA LEU A 620 -1.25 19.34 14.80
C LEU A 620 -1.63 18.31 15.86
N ASP A 621 -2.10 17.14 15.43
CA ASP A 621 -2.55 16.09 16.35
C ASP A 621 -1.40 15.47 17.14
N ALA A 622 -0.26 15.21 16.51
CA ALA A 622 0.83 14.46 17.14
C ALA A 622 2.02 15.36 17.56
N TYR A 623 2.41 16.34 16.75
CA TYR A 623 3.70 17.02 16.86
C TYR A 623 3.64 18.41 17.50
N ALA A 624 2.50 19.09 17.43
CA ALA A 624 2.33 20.40 18.04
C ALA A 624 2.42 20.31 19.57
N ASP A 625 3.04 21.31 20.18
CA ASP A 625 3.06 21.48 21.63
C ASP A 625 1.62 21.40 22.16
N PRO A 626 1.31 20.49 23.11
CA PRO A 626 -0.01 20.40 23.74
C PRO A 626 -0.57 21.74 24.22
N ALA A 627 0.27 22.67 24.68
CA ALA A 627 -0.15 23.99 25.15
C ALA A 627 -0.55 24.96 24.01
N TRP A 628 -0.12 24.69 22.76
CA TRP A 628 -0.39 25.52 21.58
C TRP A 628 -1.33 24.85 20.57
N ARG A 629 -1.47 23.52 20.61
CA ARG A 629 -2.23 22.70 19.67
C ARG A 629 -3.61 23.26 19.33
N GLU A 630 -4.37 23.66 20.35
CA GLU A 630 -5.70 24.25 20.19
C GLU A 630 -5.70 25.49 19.28
N GLN A 631 -4.69 26.35 19.39
CA GLN A 631 -4.55 27.54 18.54
C GLN A 631 -4.21 27.14 17.10
N GLY A 632 -3.33 26.15 16.91
CA GLY A 632 -2.96 25.64 15.60
C GLY A 632 -4.14 24.98 14.87
N LEU A 633 -4.92 24.15 15.58
CA LEU A 633 -6.13 23.52 15.05
C LEU A 633 -7.18 24.56 14.64
N THR A 634 -7.42 25.59 15.47
CA THR A 634 -8.33 26.69 15.12
C THR A 634 -7.86 27.44 13.87
N ARG A 635 -6.57 27.82 13.81
CA ARG A 635 -6.00 28.50 12.63
C ARG A 635 -6.15 27.66 11.36
N TRP A 636 -5.94 26.36 11.47
CA TRP A 636 -6.10 25.45 10.33
C TRP A 636 -7.55 25.32 9.89
N ALA A 637 -8.50 25.22 10.82
CA ALA A 637 -9.93 25.19 10.51
C ALA A 637 -10.41 26.49 9.84
N GLU A 638 -9.98 27.65 10.34
CA GLU A 638 -10.23 28.96 9.71
C GLU A 638 -9.66 29.03 8.30
N THR A 639 -8.45 28.50 8.10
CA THR A 639 -7.82 28.42 6.77
C THR A 639 -8.61 27.52 5.84
N ALA A 640 -9.01 26.33 6.28
CA ALA A 640 -9.79 25.40 5.47
C ALA A 640 -11.14 26.00 5.05
N GLU A 641 -11.82 26.73 5.94
CA GLU A 641 -13.05 27.43 5.60
C GLU A 641 -12.80 28.57 4.59
N ALA A 642 -11.78 29.40 4.81
CA ALA A 642 -11.45 30.48 3.90
C ALA A 642 -11.10 29.96 2.50
N GLN A 643 -10.30 28.89 2.42
CA GLN A 643 -9.91 28.28 1.15
C GLN A 643 -11.06 27.55 0.47
N LEU A 644 -11.96 26.90 1.22
CA LEU A 644 -13.20 26.34 0.66
C LEU A 644 -14.04 27.41 -0.04
N ARG A 645 -14.15 28.61 0.54
CA ARG A 645 -14.91 29.72 -0.05
C ARG A 645 -14.18 30.39 -1.22
N ALA A 646 -12.85 30.37 -1.21
CA ALA A 646 -12.01 30.97 -2.26
C ALA A 646 -11.80 30.05 -3.48
N ALA A 647 -11.89 28.72 -3.29
CA ALA A 647 -11.68 27.75 -4.34
C ALA A 647 -12.66 27.93 -5.51
N GLU A 648 -12.19 27.62 -6.72
CA GLU A 648 -13.03 27.70 -7.92
C GLU A 648 -14.25 26.76 -7.78
N PRO A 649 -15.48 27.25 -7.98
CA PRO A 649 -16.69 26.44 -7.92
C PRO A 649 -16.62 25.18 -8.77
N GLY A 650 -16.79 24.01 -8.16
CA GLY A 650 -16.76 22.73 -8.85
C GLY A 650 -15.36 22.17 -9.10
N SER A 651 -14.30 22.84 -8.65
CA SER A 651 -12.94 22.32 -8.72
C SER A 651 -12.69 21.19 -7.72
N ASP A 652 -11.61 20.44 -7.96
CA ASP A 652 -11.11 19.44 -7.04
C ASP A 652 -10.58 20.06 -5.75
N HIS A 653 -9.97 21.24 -5.82
CA HIS A 653 -9.55 22.01 -4.65
C HIS A 653 -10.75 22.35 -3.76
N GLN A 654 -11.90 22.73 -4.32
CA GLN A 654 -13.10 22.99 -3.53
C GLN A 654 -13.56 21.74 -2.76
N LEU A 655 -13.54 20.57 -3.41
CA LEU A 655 -13.88 19.30 -2.75
C LEU A 655 -12.86 18.92 -1.67
N ALA A 656 -11.56 19.08 -1.94
CA ALA A 656 -10.50 18.80 -0.98
C ALA A 656 -10.59 19.71 0.25
N TRP A 657 -10.88 21.01 0.08
CA TRP A 657 -11.08 21.93 1.19
C TRP A 657 -12.37 21.66 1.95
N ALA A 658 -13.44 21.23 1.29
CA ALA A 658 -14.68 20.81 1.98
C ALA A 658 -14.44 19.61 2.90
N ARG A 659 -13.76 18.58 2.40
CA ARG A 659 -13.36 17.40 3.19
C ARG A 659 -12.39 17.76 4.32
N THR A 660 -11.49 18.71 4.07
CA THR A 660 -10.54 19.18 5.09
C THR A 660 -11.25 19.93 6.20
N LEU A 661 -12.15 20.86 5.86
CA LEU A 661 -12.98 21.54 6.84
C LEU A 661 -13.83 20.53 7.63
N ALA A 662 -14.41 19.54 6.96
CA ALA A 662 -15.11 18.45 7.64
C ALA A 662 -14.20 17.70 8.63
N ALA A 663 -12.93 17.49 8.33
CA ALA A 663 -12.01 16.83 9.25
C ALA A 663 -11.64 17.67 10.50
N VAL A 664 -11.76 19.01 10.45
CA VAL A 664 -11.17 19.91 11.47
C VAL A 664 -12.12 20.97 12.05
N ALA A 665 -13.33 21.12 11.51
CA ALA A 665 -14.33 22.08 11.97
C ALA A 665 -14.57 21.93 13.48
N ARG A 666 -14.48 23.03 14.23
CA ARG A 666 -14.47 22.94 15.70
C ARG A 666 -15.22 24.06 16.41
N THR A 667 -15.45 25.19 15.74
CA THR A 667 -16.26 26.27 16.29
C THR A 667 -17.74 26.02 16.03
N GLU A 668 -18.61 26.64 16.84
CA GLU A 668 -20.07 26.58 16.65
C GLU A 668 -20.50 27.04 15.25
N GLU A 669 -19.83 28.06 14.70
CA GLU A 669 -20.08 28.58 13.36
C GLU A 669 -19.69 27.58 12.27
N GLN A 670 -18.50 26.97 12.38
CA GLN A 670 -18.03 25.97 11.43
C GLN A 670 -18.90 24.70 11.46
N LEU A 671 -19.25 24.22 12.66
CA LEU A 671 -20.14 23.07 12.81
C LEU A 671 -21.56 23.39 12.31
N GLY A 672 -22.02 24.64 12.48
CA GLY A 672 -23.26 25.14 11.88
C GLY A 672 -23.21 25.15 10.35
N LEU A 673 -22.08 25.55 9.76
CA LEU A 673 -21.85 25.49 8.31
C LEU A 673 -21.90 24.04 7.81
N LEU A 674 -21.25 23.08 8.47
CA LEU A 674 -21.29 21.67 8.07
C LEU A 674 -22.71 21.10 8.15
N ALA A 675 -23.44 21.38 9.23
CA ALA A 675 -24.82 20.96 9.39
C ALA A 675 -25.72 21.56 8.29
N GLY A 676 -25.53 22.85 7.97
CA GLY A 676 -26.27 23.52 6.92
C GLY A 676 -25.97 22.99 5.51
N LEU A 677 -24.72 22.57 5.25
CA LEU A 677 -24.36 21.89 4.01
C LEU A 677 -25.00 20.49 3.93
N LEU A 678 -25.04 19.77 5.05
CA LEU A 678 -25.62 18.42 5.13
C LEU A 678 -27.15 18.43 4.96
N ASP A 679 -27.86 19.39 5.54
CA ASP A 679 -29.33 19.49 5.44
C ASP A 679 -29.82 20.32 4.23
N GLY A 680 -28.90 20.98 3.52
CA GLY A 680 -29.19 21.79 2.34
C GLY A 680 -29.68 23.21 2.64
N SER A 681 -29.67 23.67 3.89
CA SER A 681 -29.98 25.05 4.25
C SER A 681 -28.87 26.04 3.89
N VAL A 682 -27.64 25.54 3.70
CA VAL A 682 -26.50 26.30 3.16
C VAL A 682 -26.00 25.60 1.90
N GLU A 683 -25.90 26.36 0.81
CA GLU A 683 -25.34 25.87 -0.45
C GLU A 683 -24.07 26.66 -0.80
N LEU A 684 -23.03 25.94 -1.24
CA LEU A 684 -21.85 26.53 -1.86
C LEU A 684 -21.87 26.23 -3.36
N LYS A 685 -21.78 27.28 -4.18
CA LYS A 685 -21.79 27.14 -5.63
C LYS A 685 -20.72 26.15 -6.08
N GLY A 686 -21.12 25.16 -6.89
CA GLY A 686 -20.23 24.16 -7.48
C GLY A 686 -19.89 22.97 -6.57
N LEU A 687 -20.18 23.04 -5.27
CA LEU A 687 -20.00 21.93 -4.33
C LEU A 687 -21.26 21.08 -4.29
N ALA A 688 -21.23 19.92 -4.94
CA ALA A 688 -22.26 18.91 -4.75
C ALA A 688 -22.04 18.21 -3.40
N VAL A 689 -23.08 18.19 -2.56
CA VAL A 689 -23.09 17.42 -1.31
C VAL A 689 -23.67 16.03 -1.60
N ASP A 690 -22.87 15.23 -2.30
CA ASP A 690 -23.18 13.84 -2.67
C ASP A 690 -23.00 12.88 -1.49
N THR A 691 -23.34 11.60 -1.69
CA THR A 691 -23.38 10.57 -0.64
C THR A 691 -22.09 10.51 0.19
N GLU A 692 -20.93 10.48 -0.46
CA GLU A 692 -19.64 10.42 0.24
C GLU A 692 -19.35 11.71 1.03
N LEU A 693 -19.68 12.89 0.49
CA LEU A 693 -19.50 14.14 1.23
C LEU A 693 -20.50 14.24 2.40
N ARG A 694 -21.74 13.74 2.27
CA ARG A 694 -22.72 13.69 3.37
C ARG A 694 -22.20 12.90 4.55
N TRP A 695 -21.67 11.69 4.32
CA TRP A 695 -21.04 10.89 5.37
C TRP A 695 -19.82 11.58 5.99
N THR A 696 -19.00 12.23 5.16
CA THR A 696 -17.84 13.00 5.64
C THR A 696 -18.26 14.14 6.58
N LEU A 697 -19.30 14.89 6.23
CA LEU A 697 -19.86 15.96 7.06
C LEU A 697 -20.48 15.41 8.35
N LEU A 698 -21.28 14.35 8.24
CA LEU A 698 -21.95 13.71 9.35
C LEU A 698 -20.95 13.12 10.35
N GLY A 699 -19.88 12.49 9.87
CA GLY A 699 -18.83 11.93 10.72
C GLY A 699 -18.23 12.96 11.66
N ARG A 700 -17.99 14.19 11.19
CA ARG A 700 -17.51 15.27 12.06
C ARG A 700 -18.54 15.74 13.06
N LEU A 701 -19.79 15.89 12.62
CA LEU A 701 -20.89 16.28 13.49
C LEU A 701 -21.11 15.22 14.58
N ALA A 702 -21.00 13.93 14.25
CA ALA A 702 -21.04 12.84 15.22
C ALA A 702 -19.85 12.89 16.18
N ALA A 703 -18.62 13.04 15.67
CA ALA A 703 -17.40 13.12 16.48
C ALA A 703 -17.36 14.29 17.47
N THR A 704 -18.10 15.36 17.18
CA THR A 704 -18.23 16.56 18.03
C THR A 704 -19.52 16.58 18.87
N GLY A 705 -20.35 15.53 18.78
CA GLY A 705 -21.61 15.42 19.52
C GLY A 705 -22.74 16.32 19.02
N ARG A 706 -22.59 16.89 17.81
CA ARG A 706 -23.61 17.69 17.12
C ARG A 706 -24.62 16.85 16.35
N ALA A 707 -24.26 15.63 15.99
CA ALA A 707 -25.17 14.61 15.47
C ALA A 707 -25.19 13.40 16.41
N ASP A 708 -26.34 12.72 16.48
CA ASP A 708 -26.58 11.56 17.32
C ASP A 708 -26.90 10.30 16.48
N GLU A 709 -27.23 9.19 17.15
CA GLU A 709 -27.61 7.95 16.49
C GLU A 709 -28.81 8.13 15.54
N ALA A 710 -29.74 9.03 15.84
CA ALA A 710 -30.90 9.24 14.97
C ALA A 710 -30.48 9.85 13.62
N ALA A 711 -29.54 10.79 13.63
CA ALA A 711 -28.96 11.34 12.41
C ALA A 711 -28.18 10.27 11.62
N ILE A 712 -27.39 9.43 12.31
CA ILE A 712 -26.62 8.34 11.69
C ILE A 712 -27.55 7.31 11.05
N ALA A 713 -28.57 6.86 11.78
CA ALA A 713 -29.55 5.89 11.27
C ALA A 713 -30.33 6.44 10.08
N ALA A 714 -30.69 7.73 10.11
CA ALA A 714 -31.40 8.37 9.00
C ALA A 714 -30.51 8.48 7.74
N GLU A 715 -29.20 8.70 7.88
CA GLU A 715 -28.29 8.70 6.73
C GLU A 715 -28.04 7.28 6.22
N LEU A 716 -27.93 6.28 7.10
CA LEU A 716 -27.83 4.87 6.72
C LEU A 716 -29.09 4.37 5.98
N GLU A 717 -30.27 4.88 6.31
CA GLU A 717 -31.49 4.58 5.55
C GLU A 717 -31.44 5.16 4.12
N ARG A 718 -30.74 6.29 3.93
CA ARG A 718 -30.53 6.90 2.61
C ARG A 718 -29.47 6.16 1.80
N ASP A 719 -28.41 5.69 2.45
CA ASP A 719 -27.31 4.92 1.86
C ASP A 719 -27.21 3.55 2.54
N ASN A 720 -28.10 2.65 2.18
CA ASN A 720 -28.17 1.30 2.74
C ASN A 720 -27.16 0.31 2.10
N THR A 721 -26.12 0.83 1.47
CA THR A 721 -25.05 0.04 0.84
C THR A 721 -24.01 -0.44 1.86
N ALA A 722 -23.09 -1.30 1.44
CA ALA A 722 -21.98 -1.75 2.28
C ALA A 722 -21.11 -0.59 2.79
N ALA A 723 -20.71 0.32 1.90
CA ALA A 723 -19.96 1.52 2.29
C ALA A 723 -20.80 2.42 3.23
N GLY A 724 -22.11 2.52 3.03
CA GLY A 724 -22.98 3.23 3.97
C GLY A 724 -23.01 2.61 5.37
N GLN A 725 -22.96 1.27 5.47
CA GLN A 725 -22.82 0.56 6.75
C GLN A 725 -21.45 0.82 7.40
N GLU A 726 -20.37 0.83 6.63
CA GLU A 726 -19.02 1.20 7.09
C GLU A 726 -19.00 2.64 7.62
N HIS A 727 -19.56 3.59 6.87
CA HIS A 727 -19.65 5.00 7.29
C HIS A 727 -20.48 5.16 8.57
N ALA A 728 -21.61 4.45 8.68
CA ALA A 728 -22.42 4.45 9.88
C ALA A 728 -21.67 3.87 11.09
N ALA A 729 -20.92 2.77 10.90
CA ALA A 729 -20.09 2.17 11.94
C ALA A 729 -18.98 3.15 12.41
N THR A 730 -18.34 3.85 11.48
CA THR A 730 -17.38 4.92 11.77
C THR A 730 -18.03 6.02 12.60
N CYS A 731 -19.19 6.53 12.19
CA CYS A 731 -19.89 7.61 12.90
C CYS A 731 -20.30 7.20 14.33
N ARG A 732 -20.81 5.97 14.50
CA ARG A 732 -21.19 5.43 15.82
C ARG A 732 -20.00 5.34 16.77
N ALA A 733 -18.90 4.76 16.30
CA ALA A 733 -17.67 4.66 17.09
C ALA A 733 -17.02 6.03 17.36
N ALA A 734 -17.31 7.03 16.53
CA ALA A 734 -16.85 8.40 16.71
C ALA A 734 -17.64 9.21 17.73
N LEU A 735 -18.85 8.80 18.14
CA LEU A 735 -19.63 9.54 19.14
C LEU A 735 -18.80 9.83 20.41
N PRO A 736 -18.81 11.06 20.96
CA PRO A 736 -17.93 11.48 22.06
C PRO A 736 -18.46 11.03 23.43
N THR A 737 -18.79 9.75 23.58
CA THR A 737 -19.31 9.17 24.83
C THR A 737 -18.48 7.96 25.26
N ALA A 738 -18.46 7.68 26.57
CA ALA A 738 -17.76 6.51 27.10
C ALA A 738 -18.42 5.20 26.63
N GLU A 739 -19.74 5.23 26.45
CA GLU A 739 -20.57 4.12 25.97
C GLU A 739 -20.18 3.74 24.53
N ALA A 740 -20.07 4.72 23.62
CA ALA A 740 -19.67 4.45 22.24
C ALA A 740 -18.25 3.88 22.15
N LYS A 741 -17.31 4.36 22.97
CA LYS A 741 -15.95 3.77 23.03
C LYS A 741 -15.96 2.35 23.57
N ALA A 742 -16.82 2.05 24.55
CA ALA A 742 -16.92 0.70 25.11
C ALA A 742 -17.52 -0.28 24.10
N GLU A 743 -18.54 0.14 23.36
CA GLU A 743 -19.17 -0.65 22.31
C GLU A 743 -18.22 -0.92 21.14
N ALA A 744 -17.53 0.11 20.64
CA ALA A 744 -16.52 -0.02 19.59
C ALA A 744 -15.36 -0.95 20.01
N TRP A 745 -14.90 -0.84 21.26
CA TRP A 745 -13.90 -1.75 21.80
C TRP A 745 -14.39 -3.20 21.84
N ALA A 746 -15.59 -3.43 22.37
CA ALA A 746 -16.15 -4.77 22.51
C ALA A 746 -16.40 -5.43 21.14
N SER A 747 -16.86 -4.67 20.14
CA SER A 747 -17.15 -5.23 18.81
C SER A 747 -15.90 -5.66 18.04
N VAL A 748 -14.76 -5.01 18.29
CA VAL A 748 -13.49 -5.26 17.61
C VAL A 748 -12.58 -6.21 18.38
N VAL A 749 -12.42 -6.02 19.70
CA VAL A 749 -11.44 -6.76 20.51
C VAL A 749 -12.05 -8.00 21.16
N GLU A 750 -13.33 -7.93 21.55
CA GLU A 750 -14.02 -8.99 22.32
C GLU A 750 -14.91 -9.88 21.43
N SER A 751 -14.94 -9.63 20.11
CA SER A 751 -15.77 -10.30 19.11
C SER A 751 -14.99 -10.49 17.78
N ASP A 752 -15.39 -11.46 16.95
CA ASP A 752 -14.87 -11.75 15.60
C ASP A 752 -15.93 -11.67 14.50
N LYS A 753 -17.09 -11.09 14.82
CA LYS A 753 -18.22 -11.09 13.89
C LYS A 753 -18.10 -10.05 12.78
N LEU A 754 -17.29 -9.02 12.97
CA LEU A 754 -17.12 -7.98 11.98
C LEU A 754 -16.31 -8.50 10.80
N THR A 755 -16.66 -8.05 9.61
CA THR A 755 -15.78 -8.19 8.45
C THR A 755 -14.57 -7.26 8.62
N ASN A 756 -13.51 -7.52 7.87
CA ASN A 756 -12.30 -6.68 7.85
C ASN A 756 -12.64 -5.19 7.63
N TYR A 757 -13.46 -4.84 6.64
CA TYR A 757 -13.80 -3.43 6.36
C TYR A 757 -14.63 -2.78 7.46
N VAL A 758 -15.64 -3.48 8.02
CA VAL A 758 -16.42 -2.92 9.12
C VAL A 758 -15.57 -2.77 10.38
N GLN A 759 -14.63 -3.68 10.62
CA GLN A 759 -13.66 -3.55 11.72
C GLN A 759 -12.77 -2.31 11.54
N GLU A 760 -12.20 -2.09 10.37
CA GLU A 760 -11.42 -0.87 10.07
C GLU A 760 -12.23 0.40 10.29
N ALA A 761 -13.49 0.41 9.83
CA ALA A 761 -14.40 1.53 10.01
C ALA A 761 -14.65 1.84 11.50
N VAL A 762 -14.90 0.82 12.32
CA VAL A 762 -15.08 0.99 13.77
C VAL A 762 -13.79 1.51 14.42
N ILE A 763 -12.63 0.97 14.04
CA ILE A 763 -11.31 1.42 14.55
C ILE A 763 -11.05 2.89 14.18
N ALA A 764 -11.33 3.28 12.93
CA ALA A 764 -11.19 4.66 12.46
C ALA A 764 -12.12 5.61 13.23
N GLY A 765 -13.36 5.20 13.47
CA GLY A 765 -14.31 5.94 14.29
C GLY A 765 -13.87 6.03 15.76
N PHE A 766 -13.29 4.97 16.31
CA PHE A 766 -12.79 4.94 17.68
C PHE A 766 -11.68 5.98 17.90
N GLN A 767 -10.70 6.08 17.00
CA GLN A 767 -9.51 6.93 17.11
C GLN A 767 -9.76 8.42 16.79
N GLN A 768 -10.47 9.13 17.68
CA GLN A 768 -10.71 10.57 17.57
C GLN A 768 -9.71 11.40 18.37
N ALA A 769 -8.91 12.22 17.68
CA ALA A 769 -7.89 13.08 18.29
C ALA A 769 -8.43 14.14 19.27
N ASP A 770 -9.70 14.55 19.11
CA ASP A 770 -10.40 15.49 20.01
C ASP A 770 -10.90 14.80 21.29
N GLN A 771 -10.83 13.47 21.37
CA GLN A 771 -11.43 12.65 22.44
C GLN A 771 -10.37 11.90 23.26
N ARG A 772 -9.15 12.43 23.36
CA ARG A 772 -8.02 11.77 24.04
C ARG A 772 -8.33 11.29 25.45
N GLU A 773 -9.12 12.06 26.19
CA GLU A 773 -9.53 11.72 27.56
C GLU A 773 -10.43 10.48 27.60
N LEU A 774 -11.32 10.31 26.62
CA LEU A 774 -12.17 9.13 26.49
C LEU A 774 -11.37 7.88 26.08
N LEU A 775 -10.26 8.07 25.36
CA LEU A 775 -9.39 6.99 24.88
C LEU A 775 -8.35 6.55 25.92
N ALA A 776 -7.97 7.42 26.87
CA ALA A 776 -6.93 7.13 27.85
C ALA A 776 -7.13 5.81 28.64
N PRO A 777 -8.35 5.44 29.10
CA PRO A 777 -8.57 4.17 29.80
C PRO A 777 -8.27 2.91 28.96
N TYR A 778 -8.25 3.02 27.63
CA TYR A 778 -8.06 1.90 26.71
C TYR A 778 -6.59 1.54 26.49
N ALA A 779 -5.64 2.41 26.87
CA ALA A 779 -4.21 2.09 26.79
C ALA A 779 -3.87 0.83 27.61
N ALA A 780 -4.38 0.73 28.84
CA ALA A 780 -4.18 -0.46 29.67
C ALA A 780 -4.93 -1.70 29.11
N LYS A 781 -6.12 -1.51 28.54
CA LYS A 781 -6.91 -2.60 27.93
C LYS A 781 -6.21 -3.17 26.70
N TYR A 782 -5.57 -2.32 25.89
CA TYR A 782 -4.78 -2.71 24.73
C TYR A 782 -3.68 -3.70 25.10
N PHE A 783 -2.80 -3.34 26.04
CA PHE A 783 -1.71 -4.23 26.45
C PHE A 783 -2.20 -5.53 27.10
N ALA A 784 -3.37 -5.52 27.73
CA ALA A 784 -3.99 -6.73 28.27
C ALA A 784 -4.54 -7.68 27.17
N ALA A 785 -5.00 -7.14 26.04
CA ALA A 785 -5.67 -7.91 25.00
C ALA A 785 -4.76 -8.35 23.84
N VAL A 786 -3.77 -7.54 23.49
CA VAL A 786 -3.05 -7.62 22.19
C VAL A 786 -2.39 -8.99 21.91
N LYS A 787 -1.87 -9.68 22.93
CA LYS A 787 -1.30 -11.03 22.77
C LYS A 787 -2.37 -12.06 22.39
N GLY A 788 -3.52 -12.03 23.06
CA GLY A 788 -4.62 -12.93 22.78
C GLY A 788 -5.24 -12.71 21.40
N VAL A 789 -5.31 -11.45 20.96
CA VAL A 789 -5.72 -11.10 19.60
C VAL A 789 -4.83 -11.79 18.57
N TRP A 790 -3.51 -11.63 18.67
CA TRP A 790 -2.56 -12.26 17.75
C TRP A 790 -2.64 -13.80 17.73
N GLU A 791 -2.86 -14.41 18.89
CA GLU A 791 -2.92 -15.88 19.00
C GLU A 791 -4.21 -16.48 18.39
N THR A 792 -5.29 -15.69 18.28
CA THR A 792 -6.63 -16.20 17.95
C THR A 792 -7.25 -15.65 16.67
N ARG A 793 -6.75 -14.53 16.13
CA ARG A 793 -7.27 -13.91 14.90
C ARG A 793 -6.39 -14.26 13.71
N SER A 794 -6.90 -14.01 12.50
CA SER A 794 -6.06 -14.08 11.29
C SER A 794 -5.06 -12.93 11.26
N HIS A 795 -4.12 -12.95 10.30
CA HIS A 795 -3.06 -11.96 10.25
C HIS A 795 -3.64 -10.56 10.05
N GLU A 796 -4.50 -10.41 9.03
CA GLU A 796 -5.11 -9.12 8.68
C GLU A 796 -5.89 -8.52 9.87
N ILE A 797 -6.81 -9.30 10.44
CA ILE A 797 -7.66 -8.87 11.54
C ILE A 797 -6.81 -8.50 12.77
N SER A 798 -5.75 -9.25 13.04
CA SER A 798 -4.82 -8.92 14.13
C SER A 798 -4.11 -7.60 13.88
N GLN A 799 -3.57 -7.40 12.67
CA GLN A 799 -2.81 -6.21 12.30
C GLN A 799 -3.66 -4.94 12.46
N GLN A 800 -4.89 -4.96 11.95
CA GLN A 800 -5.82 -3.83 12.07
C GLN A 800 -6.02 -3.44 13.55
N ILE A 801 -6.24 -4.42 14.43
CA ILE A 801 -6.42 -4.19 15.87
C ILE A 801 -5.13 -3.68 16.53
N ILE A 802 -4.00 -4.35 16.27
CA ILE A 802 -2.70 -4.07 16.90
C ILE A 802 -2.24 -2.65 16.57
N VAL A 803 -2.28 -2.28 15.29
CA VAL A 803 -1.82 -0.97 14.83
C VAL A 803 -2.89 0.10 15.07
N GLY A 804 -4.14 -0.21 14.74
CA GLY A 804 -5.25 0.75 14.79
C GLY A 804 -5.72 1.10 16.21
N LEU A 805 -5.57 0.21 17.19
CA LEU A 805 -5.93 0.47 18.60
C LEU A 805 -4.74 0.77 19.51
N TYR A 806 -3.50 0.81 18.99
CA TYR A 806 -2.35 1.26 19.77
C TYR A 806 -2.62 2.67 20.32
N PRO A 807 -2.28 3.00 21.59
CA PRO A 807 -2.56 4.29 22.22
C PRO A 807 -1.68 5.46 21.70
N SER A 808 -1.57 5.59 20.38
CA SER A 808 -0.73 6.59 19.68
C SER A 808 -1.09 8.04 20.00
N LEU A 809 -2.34 8.30 20.39
CA LEU A 809 -2.82 9.62 20.81
C LEU A 809 -2.41 9.99 22.25
N GLN A 810 -1.95 9.02 23.05
CA GLN A 810 -1.37 9.25 24.38
C GLN A 810 0.14 9.51 24.22
N VAL A 811 0.48 10.69 23.71
CA VAL A 811 1.87 11.09 23.42
C VAL A 811 2.57 11.50 24.72
N GLU A 812 3.00 10.50 25.49
CA GLU A 812 3.64 10.67 26.79
C GLU A 812 4.66 9.56 27.07
N GLN A 813 5.61 9.83 27.98
CA GLN A 813 6.63 8.84 28.37
C GLN A 813 6.00 7.59 28.98
N ALA A 814 4.88 7.72 29.70
CA ALA A 814 4.18 6.60 30.32
C ALA A 814 3.69 5.56 29.28
N THR A 815 3.31 5.99 28.08
CA THR A 815 2.92 5.09 26.98
C THR A 815 4.11 4.28 26.47
N LEU A 816 5.29 4.92 26.35
CA LEU A 816 6.52 4.22 25.97
C LEU A 816 6.92 3.20 27.04
N ASP A 817 6.91 3.60 28.30
CA ASP A 817 7.26 2.74 29.44
C ASP A 817 6.31 1.55 29.55
N ALA A 818 5.00 1.76 29.35
CA ALA A 818 4.01 0.68 29.33
C ALA A 818 4.22 -0.28 28.15
N THR A 819 4.58 0.24 26.98
CA THR A 819 4.91 -0.57 25.81
C THR A 819 6.14 -1.43 26.07
N ASP A 820 7.21 -0.84 26.62
CA ASP A 820 8.46 -1.55 26.93
C ASP A 820 8.28 -2.61 28.02
N ALA A 821 7.51 -2.29 29.06
CA ALA A 821 7.15 -3.24 30.10
C ALA A 821 6.36 -4.43 29.55
N TRP A 822 5.40 -4.17 28.65
CA TRP A 822 4.64 -5.23 27.98
C TRP A 822 5.53 -6.09 27.08
N LEU A 823 6.38 -5.47 26.24
CA LEU A 823 7.32 -6.18 25.36
C LEU A 823 8.30 -7.09 26.13
N ALA A 824 8.73 -6.68 27.31
CA ALA A 824 9.60 -7.45 28.18
C ALA A 824 8.87 -8.60 28.90
N ALA A 825 7.61 -8.39 29.31
CA ALA A 825 6.85 -9.37 30.07
C ALA A 825 6.11 -10.40 29.20
N ALA A 826 5.58 -9.99 28.05
CA ALA A 826 4.73 -10.82 27.20
C ALA A 826 5.51 -11.76 26.26
N GLU A 827 6.80 -11.43 25.99
CA GLU A 827 7.68 -12.12 25.04
C GLU A 827 6.94 -12.49 23.73
N PRO A 828 6.40 -11.49 23.00
CA PRO A 828 5.59 -11.75 21.82
C PRO A 828 6.40 -12.37 20.68
N ALA A 829 5.70 -13.06 19.77
CA ALA A 829 6.27 -13.55 18.51
C ALA A 829 6.92 -12.38 17.71
N PRO A 830 7.95 -12.65 16.88
CA PRO A 830 8.70 -11.61 16.17
C PRO A 830 7.83 -10.64 15.36
N ALA A 831 6.83 -11.13 14.63
CA ALA A 831 5.92 -10.29 13.84
C ALA A 831 5.06 -9.35 14.71
N LEU A 832 4.45 -9.87 15.78
CA LEU A 832 3.73 -9.05 16.77
C LEU A 832 4.65 -8.04 17.44
N ARG A 833 5.86 -8.46 17.83
CA ARG A 833 6.88 -7.57 18.41
C ARG A 833 7.16 -6.39 17.48
N ARG A 834 7.36 -6.67 16.18
CA ARG A 834 7.61 -5.66 15.15
C ARG A 834 6.49 -4.61 15.10
N GLN A 835 5.23 -5.03 14.97
CA GLN A 835 4.10 -4.11 14.88
C GLN A 835 4.01 -3.18 16.11
N VAL A 836 4.26 -3.72 17.32
CA VAL A 836 4.21 -2.93 18.56
C VAL A 836 5.40 -1.96 18.69
N ILE A 837 6.63 -2.36 18.32
CA ILE A 837 7.79 -1.44 18.37
C ILE A 837 7.70 -0.32 17.33
N GLU A 838 7.09 -0.59 16.17
CA GLU A 838 6.83 0.43 15.16
C GLU A 838 5.83 1.48 15.66
N ALA A 839 4.73 1.03 16.30
CA ALA A 839 3.74 1.92 16.89
C ALA A 839 4.35 2.77 18.02
N ARG A 840 5.18 2.15 18.88
CA ARG A 840 5.99 2.84 19.91
C ARG A 840 6.87 3.95 19.33
N ALA A 841 7.57 3.68 18.22
CA ALA A 841 8.42 4.66 17.57
C ALA A 841 7.65 5.88 17.04
N GLY A 842 6.36 5.72 16.73
CA GLY A 842 5.46 6.83 16.43
C GLY A 842 5.32 7.81 17.60
N VAL A 843 5.11 7.29 18.81
CA VAL A 843 4.99 8.11 20.04
C VAL A 843 6.33 8.77 20.39
N GLU A 844 7.44 8.05 20.26
CA GLU A 844 8.79 8.59 20.50
C GLU A 844 9.09 9.77 19.57
N ARG A 845 8.79 9.63 18.28
CA ARG A 845 8.93 10.72 17.30
C ARG A 845 8.04 11.92 17.66
N ALA A 846 6.79 11.66 18.05
CA ALA A 846 5.87 12.71 18.43
C ALA A 846 6.36 13.51 19.65
N LEU A 847 6.94 12.85 20.66
CA LEU A 847 7.57 13.52 21.80
C LEU A 847 8.74 14.43 21.38
N LYS A 848 9.62 13.94 20.48
CA LYS A 848 10.73 14.73 19.94
C LYS A 848 10.22 15.97 19.19
N ALA A 849 9.22 15.81 18.34
CA ALA A 849 8.65 16.90 17.57
C ALA A 849 7.91 17.93 18.47
N GLN A 850 7.20 17.48 19.50
CA GLN A 850 6.60 18.36 20.51
C GLN A 850 7.64 19.18 21.28
N ALA A 851 8.81 18.60 21.58
CA ALA A 851 9.90 19.33 22.21
C ALA A 851 10.47 20.41 21.28
N ALA A 852 10.64 20.11 19.99
CA ALA A 852 11.09 21.08 18.99
C ALA A 852 10.09 22.23 18.83
N ASP A 853 8.80 21.94 18.74
CA ASP A 853 7.74 22.95 18.62
C ASP A 853 7.65 23.86 19.86
N ARG A 854 7.75 23.28 21.06
CA ARG A 854 7.81 24.03 22.34
C ARG A 854 9.00 24.98 22.38
N ALA A 855 10.18 24.52 21.94
CA ALA A 855 11.39 25.33 21.90
C ALA A 855 11.27 26.51 20.94
N ALA A 856 10.64 26.32 19.77
CA ALA A 856 10.34 27.40 18.83
C ALA A 856 9.37 28.42 19.43
N GLY A 857 8.31 27.96 20.09
CA GLY A 857 7.37 28.84 20.78
C GLY A 857 8.00 29.71 21.86
N ALA A 858 8.94 29.16 22.64
CA ALA A 858 9.67 29.90 23.65
C ALA A 858 10.58 30.99 23.05
N ARG A 859 11.22 30.73 21.89
CA ARG A 859 12.04 31.73 21.18
C ARG A 859 11.18 32.89 20.68
N ALA A 860 10.00 32.63 20.16
CA ALA A 860 9.10 33.66 19.64
C ALA A 860 8.53 34.61 20.71
N LEU A 861 8.43 34.16 21.98
CA LEU A 861 7.97 34.99 23.11
C LEU A 861 9.10 35.78 23.81
N GLY A 862 10.37 35.43 23.52
CA GLY A 862 11.55 36.07 24.11
C GLY A 862 12.14 37.23 23.29
N HIS A 863 11.58 37.47 22.10
CA HIS A 863 11.80 38.65 21.24
C HIS A 863 10.58 39.57 21.33
#